data_AF-A0A482W087-F1
#
_entry.id   AF-A0A482W087-F1
#
_cell.length_a   1.000
_cell.length_b   1.000
_cell.length_c   1.000
_cell.angle_alpha   90.00
_cell.angle_beta   90.00
_cell.angle_gamma   90.00
#
_symmetry.space_group_name_H-M   'P 1'
#
loop_
_entity.id
_entity.type
_entity.pdbx_description
1 polymer ?
#
loop_
_entity_poly.entity_id
_entity_poly.type
_entity_poly.pdbx_seq_one_letter_code
_entity_poly.pdbx_strand_id
1 'polypeptide(L)'
;MDSMEESNQPMDINLDTDSSSSDDEEEQALLIKAEELEVQISDNKYLYNAHEELVMLYRKLGDLKSMRLAYERFHEYFPLTPEIWLAWINDEKKLANSESEIKNVFTLFDKAVEDYLSVNLWVEYAQYSIGASNLQTTRTLLERGLTAAGLHTAEGGLLWDTLRELEFAHLSLAEEGTEQWKEQVFKIVEVFRRQLSVPLIGMESTYAEWTEWLKQLPGGHNINVEPVEWGYNKALKTLETYRPFEDKLQVATDESELLQIYKDYIKFLSDPSTILCVYERATAQLCLNISMWLDYCLYSLKLGEVADKISKRALRNCPWSEDLWIIRLRIFEHLGKPESEVMACFEQGIENAAGVNQGTELWLAYLEHANRTSEDKEKLYKLFDQAVKQLKYKDENSMKVVKWYARILAKNGDMTRARRLWKDILKTPPNRGAATVWLEYANLERQYGQPNNLRNLFQRALTNCTDWPQCIAEEWLMFEREFGNLADVIRCIEKRNEVIGTQVLQMQEREAADQKGKKRKLQEEEDEIENKKSKSEKARIAPKKTPVVKDPKVTVFVSNLYPSVNEKKLKKVFPNAANIEIVVDRKGKSRCYGYVQFGMEEEVAHALARDRELVDGRPIFISNCRPDRNERKSAFKYSSEAESNKLFVRGLPTDKTQEDVEKIFRPYGASTVRLVLHKSGQPKGLAYVEFKNEEEAKKAMQKTDQTKIGEHVISVAISAPPAKNQSKAATPIRHARSRLQMPMIPRSLQVKSDASNGDAKSAQSKSNDDFRRMLFNK
;
A
#
# COMPACT_ATOMS: atom_id res chain seq x y z
N MET A 1 37.68 -86.84 -25.96
CA MET A 1 39.14 -86.98 -25.80
C MET A 1 39.57 -85.66 -25.19
N ASP A 2 39.91 -85.74 -23.90
CA ASP A 2 39.94 -84.66 -22.93
C ASP A 2 40.96 -83.55 -23.19
N SER A 3 40.66 -82.36 -22.66
CA SER A 3 41.54 -81.25 -22.23
C SER A 3 40.78 -79.93 -22.46
N MET A 4 40.67 -78.98 -21.53
CA MET A 4 41.64 -78.48 -20.56
C MET A 4 40.93 -77.99 -19.28
N GLU A 5 41.55 -78.26 -18.13
CA GLU A 5 41.28 -77.61 -16.84
C GLU A 5 42.06 -76.29 -16.75
N GLU A 6 41.42 -75.22 -16.27
CA GLU A 6 42.12 -74.15 -15.58
C GLU A 6 41.24 -73.54 -14.46
N SER A 7 41.69 -73.79 -13.23
CA SER A 7 41.53 -73.06 -11.96
C SER A 7 40.26 -72.28 -11.62
N ASN A 8 39.61 -72.75 -10.54
CA ASN A 8 38.59 -72.10 -9.72
C ASN A 8 39.07 -70.80 -9.05
N GLN A 9 38.34 -69.69 -9.25
CA GLN A 9 38.24 -68.54 -8.34
C GLN A 9 36.76 -68.13 -8.20
N PRO A 10 36.28 -67.69 -7.03
CA PRO A 10 34.89 -67.32 -6.83
C PRO A 10 34.61 -65.94 -7.44
N MET A 11 33.63 -65.86 -8.34
CA MET A 11 33.08 -64.59 -8.81
C MET A 11 32.27 -63.95 -7.67
N ASP A 12 32.79 -62.87 -7.11
CA ASP A 12 31.99 -61.90 -6.38
C ASP A 12 31.01 -61.24 -7.36
N ILE A 13 29.72 -61.46 -7.11
CA ILE A 13 28.63 -60.76 -7.77
C ILE A 13 28.54 -59.39 -7.10
N ASN A 14 29.19 -58.38 -7.68
CA ASN A 14 28.91 -56.99 -7.32
C ASN A 14 27.55 -56.59 -7.91
N LEU A 15 26.53 -56.64 -7.06
CA LEU A 15 25.28 -55.90 -7.23
C LEU A 15 25.58 -54.42 -7.01
N ASP A 16 25.92 -53.71 -8.09
CA ASP A 16 25.81 -52.25 -8.12
C ASP A 16 24.32 -51.88 -8.27
N THR A 17 23.62 -51.84 -7.13
CA THR A 17 22.26 -51.30 -6.99
C THR A 17 22.26 -50.49 -5.71
N ASP A 18 22.61 -49.20 -5.77
CA ASP A 18 22.35 -48.25 -4.68
C ASP A 18 22.49 -46.77 -5.09
N SER A 19 22.26 -46.41 -6.37
CA SER A 19 22.19 -45.00 -6.78
C SER A 19 20.84 -44.56 -7.37
N SER A 20 19.83 -45.43 -7.49
CA SER A 20 18.50 -45.03 -8.00
C SER A 20 17.47 -44.75 -6.91
N SER A 21 17.63 -45.27 -5.69
CA SER A 21 16.60 -45.13 -4.64
C SER A 21 16.44 -43.70 -4.12
N SER A 22 17.51 -42.89 -4.14
CA SER A 22 17.47 -41.52 -3.62
C SER A 22 16.72 -40.55 -4.54
N ASP A 23 16.83 -40.71 -5.87
CA ASP A 23 16.16 -39.84 -6.84
C ASP A 23 14.65 -40.17 -6.90
N ASP A 24 14.30 -41.46 -6.81
CA ASP A 24 12.91 -41.92 -6.75
C ASP A 24 12.19 -41.43 -5.47
N GLU A 25 12.89 -41.38 -4.33
CA GLU A 25 12.36 -40.85 -3.07
C GLU A 25 12.12 -39.32 -3.12
N GLU A 26 13.02 -38.56 -3.76
CA GLU A 26 12.86 -37.11 -3.93
C GLU A 26 11.71 -36.78 -4.89
N GLU A 27 11.60 -37.50 -6.02
CA GLU A 27 10.49 -37.35 -6.96
C GLU A 27 9.14 -37.67 -6.31
N GLN A 28 9.07 -38.76 -5.52
CA GLN A 28 7.86 -39.14 -4.80
C GLN A 28 7.46 -38.08 -3.74
N ALA A 29 8.42 -37.50 -3.03
CA ALA A 29 8.15 -36.42 -2.08
C ALA A 29 7.59 -35.15 -2.77
N LEU A 30 8.10 -34.81 -3.95
CA LEU A 30 7.61 -33.68 -4.75
C LEU A 30 6.18 -33.92 -5.27
N LEU A 31 5.86 -35.13 -5.69
CA LEU A 31 4.50 -35.52 -6.11
C LEU A 31 3.50 -35.41 -4.97
N ILE A 32 3.83 -35.94 -3.78
CA ILE A 32 2.97 -35.81 -2.59
C ILE A 32 2.70 -34.34 -2.27
N LYS A 33 3.74 -33.50 -2.32
CA LYS A 33 3.58 -32.06 -2.08
C LYS A 33 2.71 -31.37 -3.13
N ALA A 34 2.82 -31.76 -4.40
CA ALA A 34 1.97 -31.26 -5.47
C ALA A 34 0.49 -31.65 -5.23
N GLU A 35 0.22 -32.90 -4.85
CA GLU A 35 -1.13 -33.37 -4.49
C GLU A 35 -1.73 -32.61 -3.29
N GLU A 36 -0.93 -32.36 -2.25
CA GLU A 36 -1.35 -31.55 -1.11
C GLU A 36 -1.74 -30.12 -1.52
N LEU A 37 -0.95 -29.49 -2.38
CA LEU A 37 -1.25 -28.16 -2.91
C LEU A 37 -2.48 -28.16 -3.82
N GLU A 38 -2.69 -29.20 -4.63
CA GLU A 38 -3.90 -29.37 -5.44
C GLU A 38 -5.16 -29.42 -4.56
N VAL A 39 -5.11 -30.16 -3.44
CA VAL A 39 -6.20 -30.20 -2.47
C VAL A 39 -6.44 -28.82 -1.85
N GLN A 40 -5.37 -28.14 -1.41
CA GLN A 40 -5.49 -26.79 -0.84
C GLN A 40 -6.10 -25.78 -1.82
N ILE A 41 -5.71 -25.84 -3.09
CA ILE A 41 -6.25 -24.98 -4.15
C ILE A 41 -7.70 -25.35 -4.45
N SER A 42 -8.07 -26.63 -4.39
CA SER A 42 -9.45 -27.06 -4.58
C SER A 42 -10.39 -26.53 -3.48
N ASP A 43 -9.91 -26.48 -2.24
CA ASP A 43 -10.62 -25.92 -1.09
C ASP A 43 -10.68 -24.39 -1.15
N ASN A 44 -9.57 -23.75 -1.51
CA ASN A 44 -9.48 -22.30 -1.68
C ASN A 44 -8.65 -21.92 -2.91
N LYS A 45 -9.35 -21.59 -3.99
CA LYS A 45 -8.76 -21.23 -5.28
C LYS A 45 -7.98 -19.92 -5.26
N TYR A 46 -8.14 -19.10 -4.22
CA TYR A 46 -7.52 -17.79 -4.09
C TYR A 46 -6.19 -17.80 -3.32
N LEU A 47 -5.52 -18.95 -3.24
CA LEU A 47 -4.19 -19.08 -2.61
C LEU A 47 -3.06 -18.83 -3.63
N TYR A 48 -2.66 -17.56 -3.81
CA TYR A 48 -1.63 -17.17 -4.78
C TYR A 48 -0.32 -17.99 -4.66
N ASN A 49 0.26 -18.03 -3.45
CA ASN A 49 1.52 -18.73 -3.21
C ASN A 49 1.42 -20.24 -3.50
N ALA A 50 0.24 -20.85 -3.29
CA ALA A 50 0.03 -22.26 -3.57
C ALA A 50 0.06 -22.54 -5.08
N HIS A 51 -0.56 -21.68 -5.90
CA HIS A 51 -0.48 -21.80 -7.36
C HIS A 51 0.95 -21.61 -7.87
N GLU A 52 1.66 -20.60 -7.35
CA GLU A 52 3.06 -20.35 -7.73
C GLU A 52 3.97 -21.54 -7.37
N GLU A 53 3.87 -22.05 -6.15
CA GLU A 53 4.66 -23.19 -5.69
C GLU A 53 4.34 -24.46 -6.49
N LEU A 54 3.07 -24.72 -6.77
CA LEU A 54 2.63 -25.87 -7.55
C LEU A 54 3.22 -25.86 -8.97
N VAL A 55 3.22 -24.70 -9.64
CA VAL A 55 3.86 -24.54 -10.94
C VAL A 55 5.36 -24.84 -10.87
N MET A 56 6.05 -24.37 -9.83
CA MET A 56 7.47 -24.66 -9.64
C MET A 56 7.72 -26.15 -9.39
N LEU A 57 6.84 -26.84 -8.67
CA LEU A 57 6.94 -28.29 -8.43
C LEU A 57 6.76 -29.08 -9.72
N TYR A 58 5.72 -28.82 -10.52
CA TYR A 58 5.53 -29.52 -11.79
C TYR A 58 6.67 -29.25 -12.78
N ARG A 59 7.25 -28.03 -12.76
CA ARG A 59 8.45 -27.73 -13.55
C ARG A 59 9.65 -28.58 -13.11
N LYS A 60 9.84 -28.80 -11.81
CA LYS A 60 10.92 -29.66 -11.27
C LYS A 60 10.71 -31.14 -11.60
N LEU A 61 9.46 -31.60 -11.51
CA LEU A 61 9.07 -32.97 -11.87
C LEU A 61 9.15 -33.24 -13.38
N GLY A 62 9.23 -32.20 -14.22
CA GLY A 62 9.20 -32.36 -15.67
C GLY A 62 7.83 -32.74 -16.24
N ASP A 63 6.76 -32.69 -15.45
CA ASP A 63 5.39 -32.89 -15.92
C ASP A 63 4.86 -31.65 -16.63
N LEU A 64 5.19 -31.56 -17.92
CA LEU A 64 4.84 -30.43 -18.78
C LEU A 64 3.32 -30.25 -18.95
N LYS A 65 2.53 -31.33 -18.87
CA LYS A 65 1.08 -31.25 -19.06
C LYS A 65 0.42 -30.64 -17.83
N SER A 66 0.77 -31.13 -16.64
CA SER A 66 0.26 -30.59 -15.39
C SER A 66 0.78 -29.17 -15.14
N MET A 67 2.01 -28.87 -15.53
CA MET A 67 2.56 -27.51 -15.49
C MET A 67 1.73 -26.51 -16.31
N ARG A 68 1.35 -26.86 -17.55
CA ARG A 68 0.48 -26.03 -18.40
C ARG A 68 -0.87 -25.76 -17.77
N LEU A 69 -1.53 -26.82 -17.27
CA LEU A 69 -2.83 -26.71 -16.62
C LEU A 69 -2.75 -25.88 -15.34
N ALA A 70 -1.67 -26.02 -14.57
CA ALA A 70 -1.43 -25.21 -13.38
C ALA A 70 -1.26 -23.73 -13.74
N TYR A 71 -0.51 -23.40 -14.79
CA TYR A 71 -0.38 -22.04 -15.29
C TYR A 71 -1.70 -21.43 -15.78
N GLU A 72 -2.47 -22.19 -16.58
CA GLU A 72 -3.78 -21.75 -17.07
C GLU A 72 -4.74 -21.46 -15.92
N ARG A 73 -4.80 -22.35 -14.93
CA ARG A 73 -5.59 -22.16 -13.72
C ARG A 73 -5.09 -20.97 -12.90
N PHE A 74 -3.77 -20.81 -12.76
CA PHE A 74 -3.21 -19.67 -12.04
C PHE A 74 -3.66 -18.35 -12.68
N HIS A 75 -3.55 -18.25 -14.01
CA HIS A 75 -4.01 -17.08 -14.75
C HIS A 75 -5.53 -16.88 -14.68
N GLU A 76 -6.34 -17.94 -14.63
CA GLU A 76 -7.80 -17.83 -14.49
C GLU A 76 -8.18 -16.99 -13.26
N TYR A 77 -7.51 -17.22 -12.13
CA TYR A 77 -7.81 -16.55 -10.86
C TYR A 77 -6.98 -15.28 -10.64
N PHE A 78 -5.77 -15.18 -11.18
CA PHE A 78 -4.84 -14.09 -10.90
C PHE A 78 -4.22 -13.50 -12.17
N PRO A 79 -4.09 -12.16 -12.25
CA PRO A 79 -3.14 -11.56 -13.18
C PRO A 79 -1.73 -12.04 -12.85
N LEU A 80 -0.96 -12.44 -13.86
CA LEU A 80 0.42 -12.89 -13.66
C LEU A 80 1.39 -11.74 -13.92
N THR A 81 2.49 -11.71 -13.17
CA THR A 81 3.54 -10.71 -13.40
C THR A 81 4.30 -11.01 -14.69
N PRO A 82 4.98 -10.02 -15.27
CA PRO A 82 5.81 -10.22 -16.45
C PRO A 82 6.83 -11.36 -16.31
N GLU A 83 7.39 -11.56 -15.11
CA GLU A 83 8.38 -12.59 -14.83
C GLU A 83 7.76 -14.00 -14.92
N ILE A 84 6.56 -14.18 -14.35
CA ILE A 84 5.84 -15.46 -14.39
C ILE A 84 5.41 -15.77 -15.83
N TRP A 85 4.89 -14.76 -16.55
CA TRP A 85 4.54 -14.88 -17.96
C TRP A 85 5.73 -15.28 -18.82
N LEU A 86 6.87 -14.58 -18.67
CA LEU A 86 8.08 -14.89 -19.42
C LEU A 86 8.62 -16.28 -19.07
N ALA A 87 8.54 -16.71 -17.81
CA ALA A 87 8.94 -18.05 -17.42
C ALA A 87 8.10 -19.12 -18.14
N TRP A 88 6.77 -18.97 -18.15
CA TRP A 88 5.88 -19.89 -18.87
C TRP A 88 6.15 -19.87 -20.39
N ILE A 89 6.19 -18.68 -20.98
CA ILE A 89 6.44 -18.51 -22.42
C ILE A 89 7.80 -19.10 -22.83
N ASN A 90 8.84 -18.93 -22.01
CA ASN A 90 10.15 -19.49 -22.31
C ASN A 90 10.19 -21.01 -22.25
N ASP A 91 9.37 -21.64 -21.40
CA ASP A 91 9.23 -23.09 -21.41
C ASP A 91 8.51 -23.56 -22.68
N GLU A 92 7.43 -22.89 -23.07
CA GLU A 92 6.71 -23.23 -24.31
C GLU A 92 7.55 -22.97 -25.57
N LYS A 93 8.36 -21.91 -25.59
CA LYS A 93 9.31 -21.62 -26.69
C LYS A 93 10.31 -22.77 -26.90
N LYS A 94 10.76 -23.44 -25.84
CA LYS A 94 11.70 -24.57 -25.94
C LYS A 94 11.02 -25.83 -26.49
N LEU A 95 9.72 -25.96 -26.29
CA LEU A 95 8.93 -27.11 -26.71
C LEU A 95 8.33 -26.93 -28.11
N ALA A 96 8.13 -25.69 -28.54
CA ALA A 96 7.46 -25.35 -29.79
C ALA A 96 8.32 -25.71 -31.02
N ASN A 97 7.94 -26.79 -31.70
CA ASN A 97 8.61 -27.28 -32.91
C ASN A 97 7.67 -27.34 -34.13
N SER A 98 6.35 -27.31 -33.89
CA SER A 98 5.31 -27.29 -34.93
C SER A 98 4.72 -25.89 -35.14
N GLU A 99 4.16 -25.65 -36.33
CA GLU A 99 3.47 -24.37 -36.65
C GLU A 99 2.31 -24.09 -35.67
N SER A 100 1.60 -25.13 -35.23
CA SER A 100 0.55 -25.02 -34.22
C SER A 100 1.08 -24.58 -32.85
N GLU A 101 2.22 -25.12 -32.41
CA GLU A 101 2.82 -24.74 -31.12
C GLU A 101 3.39 -23.32 -31.18
N ILE A 102 3.99 -22.93 -32.30
CA ILE A 102 4.42 -21.55 -32.54
C ILE A 102 3.24 -20.59 -32.40
N LYS A 103 2.10 -20.91 -33.03
CA LYS A 103 0.87 -20.12 -32.89
C LYS A 103 0.38 -20.06 -31.44
N ASN A 104 0.49 -21.15 -30.68
CA ASN A 104 0.13 -21.16 -29.26
C ASN A 104 1.03 -20.20 -28.45
N VAL A 105 2.33 -20.12 -28.74
CA VAL A 105 3.22 -19.15 -28.09
C VAL A 105 2.79 -17.70 -28.38
N PHE A 106 2.38 -17.37 -29.61
CA PHE A 106 1.78 -16.06 -29.91
C PHE A 106 0.53 -15.79 -29.05
N THR A 107 -0.34 -16.78 -28.88
CA THR A 107 -1.53 -16.61 -28.03
C THR A 107 -1.19 -16.39 -26.55
N LEU A 108 -0.10 -16.99 -26.05
CA LEU A 108 0.37 -16.74 -24.69
C LEU A 108 0.90 -15.32 -24.53
N PHE A 109 1.67 -14.83 -25.49
CA PHE A 109 2.10 -13.43 -25.49
C PHE A 109 0.92 -12.45 -25.56
N ASP A 110 -0.09 -12.72 -26.41
CA ASP A 110 -1.29 -11.87 -26.48
C ASP A 110 -2.04 -11.82 -25.13
N LYS A 111 -2.11 -12.94 -24.39
CA LYS A 111 -2.64 -12.94 -23.01
C LYS A 111 -1.73 -12.18 -22.03
N ALA A 112 -0.42 -12.38 -22.12
CA ALA A 112 0.55 -11.80 -21.20
C ALA A 112 0.53 -10.26 -21.20
N VAL A 113 0.38 -9.65 -22.37
CA VAL A 113 0.36 -8.18 -22.50
C VAL A 113 -0.96 -7.53 -22.04
N GLU A 114 -1.98 -8.33 -21.69
CA GLU A 114 -3.27 -7.82 -21.19
C GLU A 114 -3.30 -7.62 -19.66
N ASP A 115 -2.45 -8.32 -18.90
CA ASP A 115 -2.46 -8.24 -17.43
C ASP A 115 -1.87 -6.90 -16.95
N TYR A 116 -0.62 -6.61 -17.32
CA TYR A 116 0.08 -5.38 -16.94
C TYR A 116 0.92 -4.84 -18.09
N LEU A 117 1.16 -3.53 -18.07
CA LEU A 117 2.10 -2.90 -18.98
C LEU A 117 3.53 -3.33 -18.63
N SER A 118 4.20 -3.98 -19.58
CA SER A 118 5.61 -4.34 -19.47
C SER A 118 6.30 -4.16 -20.81
N VAL A 119 7.28 -3.25 -20.87
CA VAL A 119 8.09 -3.02 -22.07
C VAL A 119 8.88 -4.29 -22.42
N ASN A 120 9.43 -4.97 -21.41
CA ASN A 120 10.21 -6.18 -21.60
C ASN A 120 9.39 -7.31 -22.27
N LEU A 121 8.14 -7.52 -21.84
CA LEU A 121 7.24 -8.49 -22.49
C LEU A 121 7.03 -8.18 -23.97
N TRP A 122 6.79 -6.90 -24.30
CA TRP A 122 6.63 -6.48 -25.70
C TRP A 122 7.90 -6.65 -26.54
N VAL A 123 9.08 -6.40 -25.95
CA VAL A 123 10.38 -6.60 -26.63
C VAL A 123 10.59 -8.09 -26.91
N GLU A 124 10.38 -8.96 -25.92
CA GLU A 124 10.46 -10.43 -26.10
C GLU A 124 9.44 -10.94 -27.12
N TYR A 125 8.24 -10.36 -27.13
CA TYR A 125 7.21 -10.70 -28.10
C TYR A 125 7.64 -10.33 -29.53
N ALA A 126 8.18 -9.12 -29.70
CA ALA A 126 8.71 -8.66 -30.99
C ALA A 126 9.88 -9.54 -31.47
N GLN A 127 10.83 -9.85 -30.59
CA GLN A 127 11.98 -10.71 -30.91
C GLN A 127 11.54 -12.11 -31.33
N TYR A 128 10.57 -12.70 -30.62
CA TYR A 128 10.00 -13.99 -31.02
C TYR A 128 9.34 -13.90 -32.40
N SER A 129 8.57 -12.85 -32.67
CA SER A 129 7.92 -12.63 -33.97
C SER A 129 8.92 -12.48 -35.12
N ILE A 130 10.08 -11.85 -34.89
CA ILE A 130 11.14 -11.71 -35.90
C ILE A 130 11.67 -13.09 -36.33
N GLY A 131 11.80 -14.03 -35.40
CA GLY A 131 12.27 -15.38 -35.69
C GLY A 131 11.19 -16.33 -36.23
N ALA A 132 9.93 -16.11 -35.87
CA ALA A 132 8.84 -17.07 -36.07
C ALA A 132 7.71 -16.60 -37.02
N SER A 133 7.73 -15.35 -37.50
CA SER A 133 6.70 -14.78 -38.36
C SER A 133 7.26 -14.01 -39.56
N ASN A 134 6.37 -13.49 -40.40
CA ASN A 134 6.74 -12.63 -41.52
C ASN A 134 6.91 -11.16 -41.07
N LEU A 135 7.61 -10.38 -41.90
CA LEU A 135 7.95 -8.98 -41.62
C LEU A 135 6.72 -8.09 -41.36
N GLN A 136 5.62 -8.27 -42.09
CA GLN A 136 4.45 -7.42 -41.96
C GLN A 136 3.70 -7.69 -40.64
N THR A 137 3.61 -8.96 -40.24
CA THR A 137 3.05 -9.35 -38.95
C THR A 137 3.90 -8.78 -37.80
N THR A 138 5.22 -8.89 -37.89
CA THR A 138 6.14 -8.33 -36.90
C THR A 138 6.04 -6.81 -36.80
N ARG A 139 5.92 -6.09 -37.93
CA ARG A 139 5.67 -4.64 -37.92
C ARG A 139 4.38 -4.28 -37.22
N THR A 140 3.30 -4.99 -37.54
CA THR A 140 1.99 -4.78 -36.93
C THR A 140 2.04 -5.02 -35.42
N LEU A 141 2.79 -6.03 -34.98
CA LEU A 141 3.02 -6.33 -33.59
C LEU A 141 3.82 -5.22 -32.87
N LEU A 142 4.90 -4.74 -33.48
CA LEU A 142 5.69 -3.63 -32.93
C LEU A 142 4.86 -2.35 -32.81
N GLU A 143 4.01 -2.04 -33.79
CA GLU A 143 3.11 -0.88 -33.72
C GLU A 143 2.05 -1.03 -32.60
N ARG A 144 1.55 -2.24 -32.34
CA ARG A 144 0.72 -2.53 -31.15
C ARG A 144 1.51 -2.26 -29.87
N GLY A 145 2.75 -2.73 -29.78
CA GLY A 145 3.64 -2.50 -28.65
C GLY A 145 3.95 -1.02 -28.42
N LEU A 146 4.22 -0.26 -29.49
CA LEU A 146 4.43 1.18 -29.41
C LEU A 146 3.17 1.94 -28.99
N THR A 147 1.99 1.49 -29.41
CA THR A 147 0.72 2.07 -28.96
C THR A 147 0.50 1.85 -27.47
N ALA A 148 0.87 0.67 -26.95
CA ALA A 148 0.72 0.33 -25.55
C ALA A 148 1.78 0.98 -24.64
N ALA A 149 3.05 0.95 -25.06
CA ALA A 149 4.20 1.22 -24.20
C ALA A 149 5.23 2.20 -24.79
N GLY A 150 5.05 2.67 -26.03
CA GLY A 150 6.01 3.55 -26.72
C GLY A 150 6.14 4.95 -26.10
N LEU A 151 5.18 5.37 -25.27
CA LEU A 151 5.22 6.62 -24.49
C LEU A 151 5.83 6.43 -23.08
N HIS A 152 6.25 5.22 -22.73
CA HIS A 152 6.84 4.96 -21.42
C HIS A 152 8.19 5.69 -21.29
N THR A 153 8.23 6.78 -20.51
CA THR A 153 9.38 7.70 -20.44
C THR A 153 10.72 7.02 -20.14
N ALA A 154 10.77 6.08 -19.20
CA ALA A 154 12.01 5.40 -18.83
C ALA A 154 12.43 4.24 -19.76
N GLU A 155 11.49 3.39 -20.15
CA GLU A 155 11.79 2.12 -20.83
C GLU A 155 11.32 2.05 -22.29
N GLY A 156 10.37 2.90 -22.71
CA GLY A 156 9.73 2.84 -24.04
C GLY A 156 10.72 2.95 -25.21
N GLY A 157 11.89 3.56 -24.98
CA GLY A 157 13.00 3.58 -25.93
C GLY A 157 13.39 2.21 -26.45
N LEU A 158 13.33 1.16 -25.61
CA LEU A 158 13.69 -0.21 -25.99
C LEU A 158 12.83 -0.77 -27.14
N LEU A 159 11.53 -0.43 -27.18
CA LEU A 159 10.64 -0.85 -28.26
C LEU A 159 10.91 -0.09 -29.55
N TRP A 160 11.20 1.20 -29.43
CA TRP A 160 11.63 1.99 -30.57
C TRP A 160 12.96 1.49 -31.14
N ASP A 161 13.91 1.12 -30.27
CA ASP A 161 15.19 0.50 -30.66
C ASP A 161 14.93 -0.80 -31.43
N THR A 162 14.06 -1.67 -30.92
CA THR A 162 13.68 -2.93 -31.59
C THR A 162 13.07 -2.68 -32.98
N LEU A 163 12.21 -1.67 -33.12
CA LEU A 163 11.67 -1.29 -34.43
C LEU A 163 12.76 -0.72 -35.35
N ARG A 164 13.63 0.15 -34.86
CA ARG A 164 14.75 0.69 -35.66
C ARG A 164 15.67 -0.42 -36.13
N GLU A 165 16.05 -1.35 -35.25
CA GLU A 165 16.91 -2.48 -35.57
C GLU A 165 16.29 -3.37 -36.66
N LEU A 166 14.98 -3.65 -36.58
CA LEU A 166 14.27 -4.39 -37.63
C LEU A 166 14.34 -3.67 -38.98
N GLU A 167 14.07 -2.36 -39.00
CA GLU A 167 14.06 -1.59 -40.25
C GLU A 167 15.48 -1.40 -40.82
N PHE A 168 16.50 -1.28 -39.96
CA PHE A 168 17.91 -1.27 -40.37
C PHE A 168 18.37 -2.60 -40.94
N ALA A 169 17.98 -3.72 -40.31
CA ALA A 169 18.26 -5.04 -40.83
C ALA A 169 17.64 -5.21 -42.23
N HIS A 170 16.41 -4.73 -42.44
CA HIS A 170 15.78 -4.76 -43.76
C HIS A 170 16.48 -3.86 -44.79
N LEU A 171 16.94 -2.67 -44.38
CA LEU A 171 17.73 -1.79 -45.26
C LEU A 171 19.03 -2.47 -45.73
N SER A 172 19.70 -3.21 -44.84
CA SER A 172 20.96 -3.90 -45.17
C SER A 172 20.80 -5.02 -46.21
N LEU A 173 19.56 -5.49 -46.43
CA LEU A 173 19.22 -6.48 -47.44
C LEU A 173 18.88 -5.84 -48.81
N ALA A 174 18.65 -4.54 -48.86
CA ALA A 174 18.28 -3.83 -50.09
C ALA A 174 19.52 -3.25 -50.79
N GLU A 175 19.59 -3.39 -52.11
CA GLU A 175 20.66 -2.78 -52.90
C GLU A 175 20.53 -1.25 -52.91
N GLU A 176 21.63 -0.57 -52.63
CA GLU A 176 21.69 0.90 -52.55
C GLU A 176 21.22 1.57 -53.85
N GLY A 177 20.37 2.59 -53.72
CA GLY A 177 19.85 3.36 -54.85
C GLY A 177 18.61 2.77 -55.55
N THR A 178 18.20 1.54 -55.22
CA THR A 178 16.93 0.97 -55.70
C THR A 178 15.71 1.68 -55.10
N GLU A 179 14.54 1.55 -55.74
CA GLU A 179 13.29 2.10 -55.19
C GLU A 179 12.94 1.47 -53.83
N GLN A 180 13.17 0.16 -53.67
CA GLN A 180 12.97 -0.54 -52.40
C GLN A 180 13.88 0.01 -51.29
N TRP A 181 15.14 0.32 -51.61
CA TRP A 181 16.07 0.96 -50.69
C TRP A 181 15.60 2.37 -50.30
N LYS A 182 15.15 3.19 -51.26
CA LYS A 182 14.62 4.55 -50.97
C LYS A 182 13.38 4.51 -50.09
N GLU A 183 12.44 3.59 -50.37
CA GLU A 183 11.25 3.38 -49.53
C GLU A 183 11.65 2.98 -48.10
N GLN A 184 12.66 2.13 -47.96
CA GLN A 184 13.14 1.66 -46.66
C GLN A 184 13.86 2.77 -45.88
N VAL A 185 14.66 3.59 -46.54
CA VAL A 185 15.25 4.81 -45.96
C VAL A 185 14.15 5.74 -45.44
N PHE A 186 13.10 5.98 -46.24
CA PHE A 186 11.98 6.83 -45.81
C PHE A 186 11.29 6.30 -44.55
N LYS A 187 11.10 4.98 -44.44
CA LYS A 187 10.55 4.36 -43.23
C LYS A 187 11.44 4.60 -42.01
N ILE A 188 12.76 4.43 -42.13
CA ILE A 188 13.69 4.67 -41.03
C ILE A 188 13.65 6.14 -40.59
N VAL A 189 13.64 7.08 -41.54
CA VAL A 189 13.48 8.52 -41.27
C VAL A 189 12.20 8.77 -40.49
N GLU A 190 11.09 8.16 -40.91
CA GLU A 190 9.80 8.30 -40.24
C GLU A 190 9.80 7.71 -38.82
N VAL A 191 10.48 6.57 -38.60
CA VAL A 191 10.65 5.99 -37.26
C VAL A 191 11.44 6.94 -36.35
N PHE A 192 12.57 7.49 -36.82
CA PHE A 192 13.33 8.49 -36.05
C PHE A 192 12.50 9.73 -35.76
N ARG A 193 11.77 10.26 -36.75
CA ARG A 193 10.89 11.42 -36.59
C ARG A 193 9.86 11.18 -35.49
N ARG A 194 9.22 10.01 -35.49
CA ARG A 194 8.21 9.63 -34.49
C ARG A 194 8.84 9.47 -33.11
N GLN A 195 9.91 8.69 -32.98
CA GLN A 195 10.57 8.44 -31.70
C GLN A 195 11.13 9.71 -31.06
N LEU A 196 11.85 10.53 -31.84
CA LEU A 196 12.44 11.77 -31.34
C LEU A 196 11.39 12.83 -31.00
N SER A 197 10.13 12.63 -31.38
CA SER A 197 9.00 13.46 -30.94
C SER A 197 8.39 12.99 -29.61
N VAL A 198 8.91 11.92 -28.99
CA VAL A 198 8.45 11.39 -27.70
C VAL A 198 9.47 11.72 -26.61
N PRO A 199 9.05 12.21 -25.42
CA PRO A 199 9.96 12.54 -24.32
C PRO A 199 10.46 11.26 -23.62
N LEU A 200 11.51 10.66 -24.15
CA LEU A 200 12.11 9.41 -23.64
C LEU A 200 13.49 9.66 -23.02
N ILE A 201 13.79 9.01 -21.91
CA ILE A 201 15.13 9.05 -21.31
C ILE A 201 16.15 8.48 -22.30
N GLY A 202 17.22 9.23 -22.56
CA GLY A 202 18.28 8.84 -23.50
C GLY A 202 18.05 9.29 -24.94
N MET A 203 17.00 10.06 -25.23
CA MET A 203 16.70 10.56 -26.58
C MET A 203 17.83 11.41 -27.21
N GLU A 204 18.71 12.00 -26.40
CA GLU A 204 19.90 12.73 -26.87
C GLU A 204 20.88 11.79 -27.59
N SER A 205 21.02 10.55 -27.12
CA SER A 205 21.82 9.51 -27.79
C SER A 205 21.20 9.11 -29.12
N THR A 206 19.87 8.91 -29.13
CA THR A 206 19.13 8.61 -30.36
C THR A 206 19.25 9.73 -31.40
N TYR A 207 19.25 10.99 -30.96
CA TYR A 207 19.44 12.14 -31.85
C TYR A 207 20.87 12.20 -32.42
N ALA A 208 21.87 11.84 -31.61
CA ALA A 208 23.26 11.72 -32.08
C ALA A 208 23.40 10.59 -33.12
N GLU A 209 22.77 9.43 -32.89
CA GLU A 209 22.69 8.32 -33.85
C GLU A 209 22.02 8.75 -35.16
N TRP A 210 20.88 9.44 -35.08
CA TRP A 210 20.18 10.00 -36.24
C TRP A 210 21.11 10.91 -37.07
N THR A 211 21.79 11.84 -36.41
CA THR A 211 22.68 12.81 -37.04
C THR A 211 23.86 12.13 -37.73
N GLU A 212 24.44 11.11 -37.09
CA GLU A 212 25.56 10.36 -37.65
C GLU A 212 25.11 9.49 -38.83
N TRP A 213 23.99 8.80 -38.70
CA TRP A 213 23.42 7.99 -39.78
C TRP A 213 23.10 8.85 -41.02
N LEU A 214 22.50 10.03 -40.83
CA LEU A 214 22.16 10.94 -41.92
C LEU A 214 23.39 11.41 -42.71
N LYS A 215 24.53 11.64 -42.04
CA LYS A 215 25.79 12.01 -42.69
C LYS A 215 26.36 10.87 -43.55
N GLN A 216 26.18 9.64 -43.10
CA GLN A 216 26.67 8.44 -43.80
C GLN A 216 25.74 8.02 -44.94
N LEU A 217 24.49 8.50 -44.94
CA LEU A 217 23.49 8.12 -45.92
C LEU A 217 23.75 8.76 -47.31
N PRO A 218 23.83 7.96 -48.38
CA PRO A 218 23.89 8.46 -49.75
C PRO A 218 22.67 9.34 -50.06
N GLY A 219 22.91 10.60 -50.40
CA GLY A 219 21.83 11.56 -50.63
C GLY A 219 21.17 12.11 -49.37
N GLY A 220 21.71 11.86 -48.16
CA GLY A 220 21.14 12.32 -46.88
C GLY A 220 20.89 13.83 -46.77
N HIS A 221 21.69 14.65 -47.47
CA HIS A 221 21.46 16.09 -47.61
C HIS A 221 20.11 16.50 -48.22
N ASN A 222 19.40 15.59 -48.90
CA ASN A 222 18.10 15.85 -49.52
C ASN A 222 16.93 15.58 -48.56
N ILE A 223 17.18 15.00 -47.39
CA ILE A 223 16.14 14.71 -46.39
C ILE A 223 15.88 15.99 -45.59
N ASN A 224 14.61 16.37 -45.50
CA ASN A 224 14.21 17.50 -44.67
C ASN A 224 14.33 17.14 -43.18
N VAL A 225 15.33 17.72 -42.51
CA VAL A 225 15.61 17.49 -41.08
C VAL A 225 14.71 18.31 -40.15
N GLU A 226 14.15 19.43 -40.62
CA GLU A 226 13.42 20.38 -39.77
C GLU A 226 12.30 19.73 -38.93
N PRO A 227 11.48 18.80 -39.47
CA PRO A 227 10.44 18.15 -38.68
C PRO A 227 11.00 17.28 -37.54
N VAL A 228 12.15 16.63 -37.76
CA VAL A 228 12.82 15.78 -36.76
C VAL A 228 13.43 16.66 -35.67
N GLU A 229 14.14 17.72 -36.04
CA GLU A 229 14.75 18.66 -35.09
C GLU A 229 13.70 19.38 -34.25
N TRP A 230 12.60 19.80 -34.87
CA TRP A 230 11.48 20.43 -34.15
C TRP A 230 10.86 19.47 -33.13
N GLY A 231 10.58 18.22 -33.54
CA GLY A 231 10.06 17.18 -32.66
C GLY A 231 10.98 16.91 -31.48
N TYR A 232 12.27 16.71 -31.77
CA TYR A 232 13.33 16.51 -30.77
C TYR A 232 13.39 17.64 -29.74
N ASN A 233 13.48 18.90 -30.18
CA ASN A 233 13.60 20.04 -29.28
C ASN A 233 12.36 20.19 -28.38
N LYS A 234 11.17 19.94 -28.92
CA LYS A 234 9.92 19.99 -28.15
C LYS A 234 9.86 18.86 -27.13
N ALA A 235 10.18 17.63 -27.55
CA ALA A 235 10.16 16.45 -26.68
C ALA A 235 11.24 16.54 -25.59
N LEU A 236 12.44 17.04 -25.89
CA LEU A 236 13.51 17.24 -24.91
C LEU A 236 13.09 18.22 -23.82
N LYS A 237 12.50 19.37 -24.20
CA LYS A 237 11.95 20.33 -23.24
C LYS A 237 10.84 19.72 -22.38
N THR A 238 10.03 18.85 -22.96
CA THR A 238 8.96 18.14 -22.23
C THR A 238 9.56 17.13 -21.25
N LEU A 239 10.58 16.37 -21.68
CA LEU A 239 11.30 15.40 -20.85
C LEU A 239 11.92 16.06 -19.61
N GLU A 240 12.51 17.25 -19.76
CA GLU A 240 13.05 18.02 -18.62
C GLU A 240 11.99 18.28 -17.52
N THR A 241 10.73 18.44 -17.91
CA THR A 241 9.63 18.61 -16.94
C THR A 241 9.21 17.29 -16.28
N TYR A 242 9.47 16.15 -16.92
CA TYR A 242 9.14 14.81 -16.41
C TYR A 242 10.25 14.27 -15.50
N ARG A 243 11.52 14.62 -15.74
CA ARG A 243 12.69 14.16 -14.96
C ARG A 243 12.50 14.21 -13.43
N PRO A 244 11.97 15.29 -12.81
CA PRO A 244 11.79 15.33 -11.37
C PRO A 244 10.85 14.25 -10.82
N PHE A 245 9.91 13.74 -11.62
CA PHE A 245 9.03 12.65 -11.25
C PHE A 245 9.72 11.30 -11.48
N GLU A 246 10.36 11.12 -12.65
CA GLU A 246 11.08 9.88 -12.99
C GLU A 246 12.22 9.59 -12.00
N ASP A 247 12.99 10.62 -11.60
CA ASP A 247 14.07 10.48 -10.61
C ASP A 247 13.52 10.06 -9.23
N LYS A 248 12.34 10.57 -8.84
CA LYS A 248 11.69 10.18 -7.58
C LYS A 248 11.17 8.74 -7.66
N LEU A 249 10.55 8.35 -8.77
CA LEU A 249 10.06 6.99 -8.99
C LEU A 249 11.21 5.97 -8.90
N GLN A 250 12.39 6.31 -9.42
CA GLN A 250 13.55 5.42 -9.39
C GLN A 250 14.09 5.17 -7.95
N VAL A 251 13.93 6.14 -7.05
CA VAL A 251 14.51 6.08 -5.69
C VAL A 251 13.48 5.63 -4.64
N ALA A 252 12.18 5.78 -4.92
CA ALA A 252 11.10 5.41 -4.03
C ALA A 252 11.17 3.92 -3.65
N THR A 253 10.99 3.64 -2.36
CA THR A 253 10.98 2.26 -1.83
C THR A 253 9.69 1.89 -1.12
N ASP A 254 8.89 2.89 -0.76
CA ASP A 254 7.65 2.72 -0.02
C ASP A 254 6.46 2.91 -0.94
N GLU A 255 5.45 2.03 -0.82
CA GLU A 255 4.26 2.07 -1.66
C GLU A 255 3.44 3.36 -1.49
N SER A 256 3.40 3.95 -0.30
CA SER A 256 2.67 5.20 -0.07
C SER A 256 3.39 6.39 -0.70
N GLU A 257 4.72 6.41 -0.66
CA GLU A 257 5.53 7.39 -1.39
C GLU A 257 5.32 7.24 -2.90
N LEU A 258 5.41 6.02 -3.41
CA LEU A 258 5.22 5.70 -4.83
C LEU A 258 3.83 6.12 -5.32
N LEU A 259 2.79 5.81 -4.55
CA LEU A 259 1.41 6.22 -4.82
C LEU A 259 1.29 7.75 -4.97
N GLN A 260 1.89 8.50 -4.04
CA GLN A 260 1.82 9.95 -4.07
C GLN A 260 2.57 10.53 -5.27
N ILE A 261 3.75 9.99 -5.61
CA ILE A 261 4.52 10.44 -6.77
C ILE A 261 3.71 10.22 -8.05
N TYR A 262 3.11 9.04 -8.25
CA TYR A 262 2.28 8.77 -9.42
C TYR A 262 1.06 9.69 -9.48
N LYS A 263 0.36 9.93 -8.37
CA LYS A 263 -0.78 10.85 -8.34
C LYS A 263 -0.40 12.28 -8.69
N ASP A 264 0.72 12.77 -8.16
CA ASP A 264 1.23 14.10 -8.47
C ASP A 264 1.67 14.22 -9.93
N TYR A 265 2.29 13.15 -10.46
CA TYR A 265 2.71 13.08 -11.85
C TYR A 265 1.49 13.10 -12.79
N ILE A 266 0.50 12.25 -12.57
CA ILE A 266 -0.74 12.19 -13.35
C ILE A 266 -1.47 13.54 -13.32
N LYS A 267 -1.53 14.20 -12.17
CA LYS A 267 -2.16 15.51 -12.03
C LYS A 267 -1.41 16.62 -12.78
N PHE A 268 -0.09 16.49 -12.92
CA PHE A 268 0.74 17.44 -13.66
C PHE A 268 0.56 17.30 -15.19
N LEU A 269 0.28 16.10 -15.67
CA LEU A 269 0.15 15.80 -17.09
C LEU A 269 -1.15 16.36 -17.70
N SER A 270 -1.07 16.71 -18.99
CA SER A 270 -2.21 17.19 -19.77
C SER A 270 -2.57 16.31 -20.96
N ASP A 271 -1.61 15.54 -21.49
CA ASP A 271 -1.81 14.69 -22.66
C ASP A 271 -2.51 13.37 -22.27
N PRO A 272 -3.66 13.02 -22.87
CA PRO A 272 -4.42 11.82 -22.48
C PRO A 272 -3.66 10.51 -22.65
N SER A 273 -2.91 10.36 -23.74
CA SER A 273 -2.16 9.12 -24.01
C SER A 273 -1.04 8.92 -23.00
N THR A 274 -0.35 10.01 -22.63
CA THR A 274 0.67 9.99 -21.59
C THR A 274 0.06 9.70 -20.22
N ILE A 275 -1.10 10.28 -19.89
CA ILE A 275 -1.82 10.00 -18.64
C ILE A 275 -2.17 8.50 -18.55
N LEU A 276 -2.72 7.92 -19.62
CA LEU A 276 -3.02 6.48 -19.68
C LEU A 276 -1.76 5.63 -19.47
N CYS A 277 -0.66 5.98 -20.14
CA CYS A 277 0.61 5.27 -19.97
C CYS A 277 1.10 5.34 -18.50
N VAL A 278 0.99 6.49 -17.83
CA VAL A 278 1.38 6.62 -16.43
C VAL A 278 0.43 5.88 -15.48
N TYR A 279 -0.88 5.83 -15.76
CA TYR A 279 -1.79 4.96 -15.00
C TYR A 279 -1.41 3.49 -15.13
N GLU A 280 -1.14 3.01 -16.33
CA GLU A 280 -0.72 1.62 -16.57
C GLU A 280 0.61 1.28 -15.88
N ARG A 281 1.56 2.22 -15.87
CA ARG A 281 2.81 2.10 -15.09
C ARG A 281 2.52 2.02 -13.59
N ALA A 282 1.65 2.89 -13.09
CA ALA A 282 1.29 2.95 -11.68
C ALA A 282 0.58 1.67 -11.24
N THR A 283 -0.39 1.16 -12.00
CA THR A 283 -1.12 -0.06 -11.65
C THR A 283 -0.30 -1.34 -11.83
N ALA A 284 0.75 -1.35 -12.66
CA ALA A 284 1.70 -2.46 -12.71
C ALA A 284 2.52 -2.59 -11.41
N GLN A 285 2.90 -1.45 -10.78
CA GLN A 285 3.68 -1.46 -9.53
C GLN A 285 2.80 -1.45 -8.26
N LEU A 286 1.62 -0.82 -8.33
CA LEU A 286 0.68 -0.64 -7.22
C LEU A 286 -0.61 -1.41 -7.49
N CYS A 287 -0.48 -2.64 -7.97
CA CYS A 287 -1.60 -3.44 -8.47
C CYS A 287 -2.66 -3.76 -7.40
N LEU A 288 -2.29 -3.77 -6.12
CA LEU A 288 -3.21 -3.97 -5.00
C LEU A 288 -3.76 -2.67 -4.40
N ASN A 289 -3.38 -1.51 -4.96
CA ASN A 289 -3.84 -0.21 -4.47
C ASN A 289 -5.21 0.15 -5.08
N ILE A 290 -6.26 -0.02 -4.28
CA ILE A 290 -7.66 0.27 -4.67
C ILE A 290 -7.82 1.72 -5.16
N SER A 291 -7.18 2.69 -4.49
CA SER A 291 -7.35 4.10 -4.84
C SER A 291 -6.79 4.42 -6.22
N MET A 292 -5.67 3.82 -6.62
CA MET A 292 -5.10 4.02 -7.95
C MET A 292 -6.02 3.44 -9.04
N TRP A 293 -6.57 2.25 -8.81
CA TRP A 293 -7.54 1.65 -9.75
C TRP A 293 -8.84 2.44 -9.85
N LEU A 294 -9.35 2.99 -8.75
CA LEU A 294 -10.55 3.84 -8.76
C LEU A 294 -10.32 5.11 -9.60
N ASP A 295 -9.20 5.80 -9.36
CA ASP A 295 -8.82 7.00 -10.12
C ASP A 295 -8.68 6.67 -11.61
N TYR A 296 -8.07 5.52 -11.94
CA TYR A 296 -7.93 5.08 -13.33
C TYR A 296 -9.28 4.74 -13.98
N CYS A 297 -10.14 3.97 -13.30
CA CYS A 297 -11.48 3.63 -13.80
C CYS A 297 -12.30 4.90 -14.06
N LEU A 298 -12.27 5.86 -13.12
CA LEU A 298 -12.96 7.15 -13.25
C LEU A 298 -12.44 7.96 -14.44
N TYR A 299 -11.12 8.04 -14.61
CA TYR A 299 -10.51 8.71 -15.75
C TYR A 299 -10.93 8.05 -17.08
N SER A 300 -10.97 6.72 -17.10
CA SER A 300 -11.28 5.94 -18.30
C SER A 300 -12.75 5.96 -18.72
N LEU A 301 -13.67 6.47 -17.89
CA LEU A 301 -15.12 6.38 -18.13
C LEU A 301 -15.55 6.84 -19.53
N LYS A 302 -14.90 7.89 -20.06
CA LYS A 302 -15.20 8.45 -21.39
C LYS A 302 -14.58 7.67 -22.56
N LEU A 303 -13.79 6.63 -22.28
CA LEU A 303 -13.03 5.86 -23.28
C LEU A 303 -13.79 4.62 -23.80
N GLY A 304 -15.10 4.51 -23.49
CA GLY A 304 -15.94 3.43 -24.02
C GLY A 304 -15.54 2.06 -23.47
N GLU A 305 -15.45 1.06 -24.34
CA GLU A 305 -15.11 -0.34 -23.98
C GLU A 305 -13.75 -0.48 -23.27
N VAL A 306 -12.84 0.50 -23.42
CA VAL A 306 -11.57 0.52 -22.68
C VAL A 306 -11.81 0.60 -21.17
N ALA A 307 -12.84 1.34 -20.72
CA ALA A 307 -13.21 1.44 -19.31
C ALA A 307 -13.68 0.09 -18.73
N ASP A 308 -14.41 -0.70 -19.52
CA ASP A 308 -14.81 -2.05 -19.12
C ASP A 308 -13.57 -2.94 -18.94
N LYS A 309 -12.63 -2.92 -19.88
CA LYS A 309 -11.38 -3.69 -19.78
C LYS A 309 -10.55 -3.30 -18.55
N ILE A 310 -10.41 -2.00 -18.28
CA ILE A 310 -9.69 -1.50 -17.10
C ILE A 310 -10.37 -1.93 -15.80
N SER A 311 -11.70 -1.78 -15.71
CA SER A 311 -12.43 -2.20 -14.51
C SER A 311 -12.46 -3.73 -14.32
N LYS A 312 -12.42 -4.53 -15.39
CA LYS A 312 -12.19 -6.00 -15.30
C LYS A 312 -10.84 -6.29 -14.66
N ARG A 313 -9.77 -5.63 -15.13
CA ARG A 313 -8.41 -5.79 -14.58
C ARG A 313 -8.33 -5.34 -13.12
N ALA A 314 -8.97 -4.20 -12.78
CA ALA A 314 -9.04 -3.71 -11.41
C ALA A 314 -9.66 -4.76 -10.46
N LEU A 315 -10.74 -5.40 -10.88
CA LEU A 315 -11.42 -6.43 -10.07
C LEU A 315 -10.66 -7.75 -10.00
N ARG A 316 -9.91 -8.13 -11.03
CA ARG A 316 -8.99 -9.29 -10.94
C ARG A 316 -7.87 -9.06 -9.94
N ASN A 317 -7.49 -7.80 -9.71
CA ASN A 317 -6.47 -7.42 -8.74
C ASN A 317 -7.03 -7.24 -7.31
N CYS A 318 -8.18 -6.58 -7.18
CA CYS A 318 -8.76 -6.16 -5.90
C CYS A 318 -10.25 -6.54 -5.80
N PRO A 319 -10.62 -7.83 -5.89
CA PRO A 319 -12.02 -8.27 -5.91
C PRO A 319 -12.77 -7.98 -4.60
N TRP A 320 -12.07 -7.80 -3.48
CA TRP A 320 -12.65 -7.47 -2.17
C TRP A 320 -13.13 -6.01 -2.06
N SER A 321 -12.84 -5.16 -3.05
CA SER A 321 -13.16 -3.73 -2.99
C SER A 321 -14.57 -3.43 -3.48
N GLU A 322 -15.49 -3.13 -2.56
CA GLU A 322 -16.87 -2.71 -2.87
C GLU A 322 -16.88 -1.51 -3.85
N ASP A 323 -15.99 -0.54 -3.66
CA ASP A 323 -15.89 0.64 -4.52
C ASP A 323 -15.56 0.31 -5.99
N LEU A 324 -14.78 -0.75 -6.24
CA LEU A 324 -14.40 -1.15 -7.61
C LEU A 324 -15.56 -1.81 -8.34
N TRP A 325 -16.39 -2.58 -7.63
CA TRP A 325 -17.64 -3.10 -8.17
C TRP A 325 -18.63 -1.96 -8.46
N ILE A 326 -18.72 -0.97 -7.56
CA ILE A 326 -19.59 0.21 -7.77
C ILE A 326 -19.17 1.00 -9.02
N ILE A 327 -17.88 1.32 -9.19
CA ILE A 327 -17.46 2.06 -10.39
C ILE A 327 -17.67 1.24 -11.66
N ARG A 328 -17.53 -0.08 -11.61
CA ARG A 328 -17.84 -0.96 -12.74
C ARG A 328 -19.32 -0.95 -13.12
N LEU A 329 -20.23 -1.00 -12.15
CA LEU A 329 -21.67 -0.85 -12.41
C LEU A 329 -21.98 0.50 -13.10
N ARG A 330 -21.31 1.57 -12.66
CA ARG A 330 -21.43 2.90 -13.30
C ARG A 330 -20.85 2.94 -14.71
N ILE A 331 -19.74 2.24 -14.95
CA ILE A 331 -19.19 2.06 -16.31
C ILE A 331 -20.19 1.30 -17.18
N PHE A 332 -20.79 0.22 -16.69
CA PHE A 332 -21.78 -0.56 -17.43
C PHE A 332 -23.01 0.28 -17.78
N GLU A 333 -23.49 1.09 -16.85
CA GLU A 333 -24.55 2.05 -17.11
C GLU A 333 -24.15 3.06 -18.18
N HIS A 334 -22.95 3.64 -18.09
CA HIS A 334 -22.45 4.61 -19.06
C HIS A 334 -22.32 4.01 -20.47
N LEU A 335 -21.95 2.74 -20.57
CA LEU A 335 -21.85 2.00 -21.83
C LEU A 335 -23.20 1.45 -22.34
N GLY A 336 -24.27 1.57 -21.55
CA GLY A 336 -25.58 1.00 -21.90
C GLY A 336 -25.54 -0.52 -22.00
N LYS A 337 -24.77 -1.20 -21.14
CA LYS A 337 -24.71 -2.67 -21.12
C LYS A 337 -26.09 -3.28 -20.80
N PRO A 338 -26.40 -4.49 -21.30
CA PRO A 338 -27.66 -5.17 -21.01
C PRO A 338 -27.90 -5.38 -19.51
N GLU A 339 -29.17 -5.36 -19.09
CA GLU A 339 -29.56 -5.56 -17.68
C GLU A 339 -29.01 -6.87 -17.10
N SER A 340 -28.91 -7.93 -17.90
CA SER A 340 -28.32 -9.21 -17.49
C SER A 340 -26.85 -9.11 -17.09
N GLU A 341 -26.06 -8.30 -17.80
CA GLU A 341 -24.65 -8.09 -17.49
C GLU A 341 -24.49 -7.22 -16.23
N VAL A 342 -25.35 -6.21 -16.07
CA VAL A 342 -25.37 -5.37 -14.86
C VAL A 342 -25.75 -6.20 -13.63
N MET A 343 -26.76 -7.05 -13.73
CA MET A 343 -27.17 -7.97 -12.68
C MET A 343 -26.06 -8.95 -12.32
N ALA A 344 -25.42 -9.59 -13.30
CA ALA A 344 -24.30 -10.50 -13.04
C ALA A 344 -23.12 -9.81 -12.35
N CYS A 345 -22.78 -8.58 -12.77
CA CYS A 345 -21.75 -7.76 -12.12
C CYS A 345 -22.11 -7.44 -10.66
N PHE A 346 -23.37 -7.09 -10.40
CA PHE A 346 -23.86 -6.83 -9.05
C PHE A 346 -23.79 -8.09 -8.16
N GLU A 347 -24.26 -9.23 -8.65
CA GLU A 347 -24.24 -10.50 -7.91
C GLU A 347 -22.82 -10.94 -7.57
N GLN A 348 -21.89 -10.84 -8.53
CA GLN A 348 -20.48 -11.11 -8.30
C GLN A 348 -19.88 -10.14 -7.26
N GLY A 349 -20.24 -8.85 -7.31
CA GLY A 349 -19.78 -7.89 -6.31
C GLY A 349 -20.30 -8.19 -4.90
N ILE A 350 -21.53 -8.69 -4.78
CA ILE A 350 -22.06 -9.14 -3.49
C ILE A 350 -21.27 -10.37 -3.00
N GLU A 351 -21.00 -11.35 -3.86
CA GLU A 351 -20.25 -12.55 -3.47
C GLU A 351 -18.81 -12.22 -3.04
N ASN A 352 -18.12 -11.36 -3.79
CA ASN A 352 -16.69 -11.10 -3.61
C ASN A 352 -16.36 -10.00 -2.60
N ALA A 353 -17.22 -8.99 -2.48
CA ALA A 353 -16.94 -7.79 -1.68
C ALA A 353 -17.94 -7.52 -0.55
N ALA A 354 -19.08 -8.22 -0.48
CA ALA A 354 -20.01 -8.06 0.65
C ALA A 354 -19.50 -8.78 1.90
N GLY A 355 -18.47 -8.19 2.51
CA GLY A 355 -17.99 -8.55 3.84
C GLY A 355 -18.94 -8.06 4.95
N VAL A 356 -18.38 -7.38 5.95
CA VAL A 356 -19.05 -6.96 7.20
C VAL A 356 -20.33 -6.12 6.98
N ASN A 357 -20.42 -5.34 5.90
CA ASN A 357 -21.50 -4.38 5.64
C ASN A 357 -22.60 -4.90 4.69
N GLN A 358 -22.60 -6.20 4.37
CA GLN A 358 -23.61 -6.87 3.53
C GLN A 358 -23.80 -6.26 2.12
N GLY A 359 -22.88 -5.40 1.65
CA GLY A 359 -22.91 -4.76 0.33
C GLY A 359 -23.92 -3.62 0.20
N THR A 360 -24.14 -2.83 1.26
CA THR A 360 -25.16 -1.76 1.25
C THR A 360 -24.92 -0.70 0.17
N GLU A 361 -23.68 -0.23 -0.02
CA GLU A 361 -23.38 0.79 -1.02
C GLU A 361 -23.44 0.21 -2.43
N LEU A 362 -23.09 -1.07 -2.60
CA LEU A 362 -23.30 -1.81 -3.84
C LEU A 362 -24.80 -1.96 -4.20
N TRP A 363 -25.64 -2.29 -3.22
CA TRP A 363 -27.10 -2.29 -3.37
C TRP A 363 -27.64 -0.92 -3.77
N LEU A 364 -27.14 0.15 -3.14
CA LEU A 364 -27.52 1.52 -3.51
C LEU A 364 -27.14 1.82 -4.97
N ALA A 365 -25.92 1.51 -5.39
CA ALA A 365 -25.48 1.72 -6.77
C ALA A 365 -26.33 0.96 -7.80
N TYR A 366 -26.70 -0.30 -7.49
CA TYR A 366 -27.54 -1.10 -8.38
C TYR A 366 -28.99 -0.60 -8.43
N LEU A 367 -29.57 -0.24 -7.28
CA LEU A 367 -30.91 0.35 -7.21
C LEU A 367 -30.96 1.72 -7.89
N GLU A 368 -29.90 2.52 -7.80
CA GLU A 368 -29.74 3.80 -8.51
C GLU A 368 -29.78 3.61 -10.02
N HIS A 369 -29.03 2.63 -10.53
CA HIS A 369 -29.08 2.23 -11.93
C HIS A 369 -30.51 1.82 -12.31
N ALA A 370 -31.11 0.86 -11.59
CA ALA A 370 -32.46 0.37 -11.88
C ALA A 370 -33.52 1.47 -11.83
N ASN A 371 -33.39 2.44 -10.92
CA ASN A 371 -34.31 3.59 -10.83
C ASN A 371 -34.17 4.56 -12.01
N ARG A 372 -33.00 4.62 -12.67
CA ARG A 372 -32.78 5.45 -13.87
C ARG A 372 -33.18 4.74 -15.16
N THR A 373 -33.05 3.41 -15.20
CA THR A 373 -33.24 2.62 -16.44
C THR A 373 -34.58 1.90 -16.52
N SER A 374 -35.22 1.56 -15.39
CA SER A 374 -36.45 0.77 -15.39
C SER A 374 -37.69 1.64 -15.63
N GLU A 375 -38.50 1.26 -16.62
CA GLU A 375 -39.84 1.84 -16.84
C GLU A 375 -40.92 1.18 -15.96
N ASP A 376 -40.68 -0.05 -15.48
CA ASP A 376 -41.60 -0.81 -14.63
C ASP A 376 -41.36 -0.51 -13.14
N LYS A 377 -42.21 0.34 -12.59
CA LYS A 377 -42.18 0.73 -11.18
C LYS A 377 -42.37 -0.45 -10.22
N GLU A 378 -43.19 -1.44 -10.57
CA GLU A 378 -43.44 -2.58 -9.67
C GLU A 378 -42.25 -3.54 -9.66
N LYS A 379 -41.55 -3.71 -10.79
CA LYS A 379 -40.27 -4.41 -10.84
C LYS A 379 -39.22 -3.72 -9.96
N LEU A 380 -39.13 -2.38 -10.04
CA LEU A 380 -38.25 -1.60 -9.17
C LEU A 380 -38.59 -1.76 -7.68
N TYR A 381 -39.88 -1.72 -7.31
CA TYR A 381 -40.31 -1.91 -5.92
C TYR A 381 -39.97 -3.29 -5.38
N LYS A 382 -40.16 -4.34 -6.19
CA LYS A 382 -39.72 -5.70 -5.83
C LYS A 382 -38.22 -5.77 -5.57
N LEU A 383 -37.42 -5.05 -6.34
CA LEU A 383 -35.97 -4.99 -6.15
C LEU A 383 -35.60 -4.27 -4.83
N PHE A 384 -36.27 -3.16 -4.51
CA PHE A 384 -36.14 -2.52 -3.21
C PHE A 384 -36.54 -3.45 -2.06
N ASP A 385 -37.66 -4.17 -2.19
CA ASP A 385 -38.12 -5.13 -1.18
C ASP A 385 -37.08 -6.24 -0.94
N GLN A 386 -36.42 -6.72 -2.00
CA GLN A 386 -35.30 -7.67 -1.91
C GLN A 386 -34.11 -7.08 -1.15
N ALA A 387 -33.68 -5.87 -1.50
CA ALA A 387 -32.58 -5.18 -0.82
C ALA A 387 -32.86 -4.99 0.68
N VAL A 388 -34.06 -4.53 1.03
CA VAL A 388 -34.47 -4.34 2.44
C VAL A 388 -34.50 -5.67 3.19
N LYS A 389 -34.98 -6.75 2.55
CA LYS A 389 -35.01 -8.09 3.14
C LYS A 389 -33.60 -8.65 3.42
N GLN A 390 -32.63 -8.35 2.56
CA GLN A 390 -31.25 -8.80 2.74
C GLN A 390 -30.51 -8.01 3.83
N LEU A 391 -30.64 -6.68 3.83
CA LEU A 391 -29.90 -5.77 4.73
C LEU A 391 -30.49 -5.66 6.15
N LYS A 392 -31.78 -5.98 6.35
CA LYS A 392 -32.46 -6.17 7.66
C LYS A 392 -32.31 -5.06 8.72
N TYR A 393 -32.37 -3.76 8.38
CA TYR A 393 -32.40 -2.62 9.34
C TYR A 393 -31.33 -2.67 10.45
N LYS A 394 -30.17 -3.27 10.19
CA LYS A 394 -29.21 -3.61 11.25
C LYS A 394 -28.37 -2.44 11.72
N ASP A 395 -28.11 -1.49 10.82
CA ASP A 395 -27.23 -0.34 11.05
C ASP A 395 -27.75 0.92 10.32
N GLU A 396 -27.15 2.06 10.62
CA GLU A 396 -27.50 3.34 9.99
C GLU A 396 -27.26 3.32 8.47
N ASN A 397 -26.29 2.52 8.00
CA ASN A 397 -25.93 2.45 6.59
C ASN A 397 -27.04 1.76 5.77
N SER A 398 -27.48 0.56 6.19
CA SER A 398 -28.58 -0.20 5.58
C SER A 398 -29.90 0.56 5.59
N MET A 399 -30.09 1.48 6.54
CA MET A 399 -31.26 2.36 6.57
C MET A 399 -31.31 3.37 5.44
N LYS A 400 -30.16 3.73 4.82
CA LYS A 400 -30.14 4.63 3.65
C LYS A 400 -31.02 4.09 2.53
N VAL A 401 -30.95 2.78 2.25
CA VAL A 401 -31.76 2.09 1.23
C VAL A 401 -33.25 2.23 1.55
N VAL A 402 -33.65 1.95 2.79
CA VAL A 402 -35.07 2.03 3.20
C VAL A 402 -35.60 3.46 3.16
N LYS A 403 -34.82 4.42 3.69
CA LYS A 403 -35.17 5.85 3.66
C LYS A 403 -35.35 6.32 2.22
N TRP A 404 -34.48 5.89 1.31
CA TRP A 404 -34.59 6.23 -0.10
C TRP A 404 -35.79 5.56 -0.76
N TYR A 405 -36.05 4.27 -0.49
CA TYR A 405 -37.23 3.57 -0.99
C TYR A 405 -38.54 4.25 -0.57
N ALA A 406 -38.65 4.69 0.69
CA ALA A 406 -39.81 5.44 1.16
C ALA A 406 -39.99 6.77 0.41
N ARG A 407 -38.91 7.47 0.04
CA ARG A 407 -38.96 8.69 -0.77
C ARG A 407 -39.46 8.40 -2.19
N ILE A 408 -38.99 7.32 -2.82
CA ILE A 408 -39.42 6.91 -4.16
C ILE A 408 -40.92 6.55 -4.17
N LEU A 409 -41.38 5.75 -3.21
CA LEU A 409 -42.80 5.39 -3.07
C LEU A 409 -43.69 6.62 -2.91
N ALA A 410 -43.33 7.55 -2.02
CA ALA A 410 -44.08 8.78 -1.78
C ALA A 410 -44.12 9.68 -3.02
N LYS A 411 -42.97 9.87 -3.70
CA LYS A 411 -42.89 10.63 -4.95
C LYS A 411 -43.78 10.05 -6.06
N ASN A 412 -43.92 8.72 -6.09
CA ASN A 412 -44.78 8.01 -7.02
C ASN A 412 -46.25 7.88 -6.57
N GLY A 413 -46.62 8.49 -5.44
CA GLY A 413 -48.01 8.55 -4.94
C GLY A 413 -48.40 7.43 -3.96
N ASP A 414 -47.55 6.43 -3.70
CA ASP A 414 -47.82 5.37 -2.72
C ASP A 414 -47.37 5.78 -1.31
N MET A 415 -48.08 6.76 -0.75
CA MET A 415 -47.79 7.24 0.60
C MET A 415 -48.12 6.19 1.67
N THR A 416 -48.97 5.21 1.37
CA THR A 416 -49.36 4.16 2.32
C THR A 416 -48.20 3.21 2.60
N ARG A 417 -47.51 2.73 1.56
CA ARG A 417 -46.30 1.92 1.73
C ARG A 417 -45.15 2.75 2.32
N ALA A 418 -44.98 4.00 1.89
CA ALA A 418 -43.96 4.90 2.45
C ALA A 418 -44.12 5.07 3.97
N ARG A 419 -45.34 5.32 4.46
CA ARG A 419 -45.65 5.40 5.91
C ARG A 419 -45.35 4.11 6.65
N ARG A 420 -45.58 2.94 6.03
CA ARG A 420 -45.25 1.64 6.62
C ARG A 420 -43.75 1.50 6.83
N LEU A 421 -42.94 1.83 5.84
CA LEU A 421 -41.47 1.83 5.96
C LEU A 421 -40.99 2.78 7.05
N TRP A 422 -41.53 4.02 7.11
CA TRP A 422 -41.19 4.96 8.17
C TRP A 422 -41.58 4.48 9.56
N LYS A 423 -42.72 3.78 9.69
CA LYS A 423 -43.11 3.14 10.94
C LYS A 423 -42.09 2.09 11.37
N ASP A 424 -41.53 1.34 10.43
CA ASP A 424 -40.51 0.33 10.73
C ASP A 424 -39.14 0.97 11.04
N ILE A 425 -38.73 2.02 10.31
CA ILE A 425 -37.53 2.82 10.62
C ILE A 425 -37.58 3.36 12.06
N LEU A 426 -38.73 3.87 12.49
CA LEU A 426 -38.93 4.42 13.83
C LEU A 426 -39.02 3.36 14.93
N LYS A 427 -39.23 2.08 14.60
CA LYS A 427 -39.18 0.99 15.60
C LYS A 427 -37.75 0.65 15.99
N THR A 428 -36.78 0.87 15.11
CA THR A 428 -35.39 0.52 15.38
C THR A 428 -34.76 1.53 16.35
N PRO A 429 -34.27 1.10 17.52
CA PRO A 429 -33.51 1.98 18.42
C PRO A 429 -32.16 2.36 17.77
N PRO A 430 -31.68 3.62 17.89
CA PRO A 430 -32.19 4.74 18.68
C PRO A 430 -33.18 5.67 17.96
N ASN A 431 -33.57 5.38 16.71
CA ASN A 431 -34.30 6.30 15.82
C ASN A 431 -35.56 6.91 16.42
N ARG A 432 -36.28 6.13 17.25
CA ARG A 432 -37.52 6.59 17.90
C ARG A 432 -37.31 7.87 18.71
N GLY A 433 -36.13 8.04 19.32
CA GLY A 433 -35.78 9.18 20.14
C GLY A 433 -35.10 10.31 19.37
N ALA A 434 -34.69 10.10 18.12
CA ALA A 434 -33.84 11.01 17.36
C ALA A 434 -34.64 12.05 16.56
N ALA A 435 -34.44 13.33 16.85
CA ALA A 435 -35.15 14.42 16.18
C ALA A 435 -34.89 14.45 14.67
N THR A 436 -33.65 14.17 14.24
CA THR A 436 -33.26 14.15 12.83
C THR A 436 -34.10 13.18 11.99
N VAL A 437 -34.37 11.98 12.52
CA VAL A 437 -35.17 10.95 11.83
C VAL A 437 -36.63 11.38 11.73
N TRP A 438 -37.20 11.97 12.79
CA TRP A 438 -38.56 12.52 12.76
C TRP A 438 -38.70 13.67 11.77
N LEU A 439 -37.73 14.58 11.73
CA LEU A 439 -37.71 15.70 10.80
C LEU A 439 -37.58 15.25 9.34
N GLU A 440 -36.77 14.22 9.06
CA GLU A 440 -36.72 13.60 7.73
C GLU A 440 -38.09 13.04 7.30
N TYR A 441 -38.80 12.34 8.21
CA TYR A 441 -40.14 11.82 7.92
C TYR A 441 -41.16 12.96 7.75
N ALA A 442 -41.10 13.98 8.60
CA ALA A 442 -41.96 15.15 8.51
C ALA A 442 -41.77 15.89 7.19
N ASN A 443 -40.53 16.04 6.71
CA ASN A 443 -40.25 16.61 5.39
C ASN A 443 -40.86 15.79 4.25
N LEU A 444 -40.85 14.45 4.36
CA LEU A 444 -41.51 13.60 3.36
C LEU A 444 -43.04 13.79 3.34
N GLU A 445 -43.69 13.81 4.50
CA GLU A 445 -45.14 14.08 4.60
C GLU A 445 -45.47 15.52 4.20
N ARG A 446 -44.57 16.49 4.41
CA ARG A 446 -44.76 17.87 3.95
C ARG A 446 -44.79 17.97 2.43
N GLN A 447 -43.94 17.20 1.74
CA GLN A 447 -43.82 17.24 0.29
C GLN A 447 -44.93 16.44 -0.43
N TYR A 448 -45.29 15.26 0.07
CA TYR A 448 -46.17 14.32 -0.64
C TYR A 448 -47.40 13.87 0.17
N GLY A 449 -47.44 14.22 1.45
CA GLY A 449 -48.47 13.78 2.38
C GLY A 449 -49.68 14.71 2.45
N GLN A 450 -50.47 14.51 3.51
CA GLN A 450 -51.64 15.34 3.79
C GLN A 450 -51.39 16.19 5.04
N PRO A 451 -51.80 17.46 5.08
CA PRO A 451 -51.53 18.37 6.20
C PRO A 451 -51.91 17.80 7.57
N ASN A 452 -53.05 17.12 7.67
CA ASN A 452 -53.52 16.53 8.93
C ASN A 452 -52.63 15.38 9.42
N ASN A 453 -52.06 14.60 8.49
CA ASN A 453 -51.12 13.53 8.87
C ASN A 453 -49.81 14.12 9.37
N LEU A 454 -49.34 15.22 8.77
CA LEU A 454 -48.16 15.94 9.22
C LEU A 454 -48.35 16.55 10.62
N ARG A 455 -49.51 17.14 10.91
CA ARG A 455 -49.85 17.62 12.26
C ARG A 455 -49.79 16.51 13.31
N ASN A 456 -50.43 15.38 13.01
CA ASN A 456 -50.41 14.20 13.88
C ASN A 456 -48.99 13.64 14.03
N LEU A 457 -48.17 13.74 12.98
CA LEU A 457 -46.79 13.32 13.00
C LEU A 457 -45.94 14.19 13.94
N PHE A 458 -46.05 15.52 13.88
CA PHE A 458 -45.34 16.42 14.79
C PHE A 458 -45.70 16.18 16.26
N GLN A 459 -46.98 15.97 16.57
CA GLN A 459 -47.42 15.63 17.92
C GLN A 459 -46.80 14.32 18.42
N ARG A 460 -46.83 13.28 17.57
CA ARG A 460 -46.20 11.98 17.88
C ARG A 460 -44.70 12.12 18.05
N ALA A 461 -44.05 12.92 17.21
CA ALA A 461 -42.62 13.16 17.24
C ALA A 461 -42.20 13.85 18.55
N LEU A 462 -42.90 14.90 18.98
CA LEU A 462 -42.65 15.55 20.28
C LEU A 462 -42.85 14.63 21.48
N THR A 463 -43.77 13.67 21.38
CA THR A 463 -44.02 12.72 22.47
C THR A 463 -42.91 11.67 22.58
N ASN A 464 -42.26 11.31 21.48
CA ASN A 464 -41.30 10.19 21.43
C ASN A 464 -39.83 10.65 21.33
N CYS A 465 -39.57 11.88 20.88
CA CYS A 465 -38.24 12.44 20.75
C CYS A 465 -37.64 12.73 22.14
N THR A 466 -36.38 12.34 22.32
CA THR A 466 -35.66 12.44 23.60
C THR A 466 -34.43 13.34 23.53
N ASP A 467 -33.92 13.64 22.34
CA ASP A 467 -32.70 14.41 22.14
C ASP A 467 -32.95 15.91 21.97
N TRP A 468 -33.59 16.33 20.87
CA TRP A 468 -33.76 17.73 20.47
C TRP A 468 -35.22 18.05 20.09
N PRO A 469 -36.20 17.83 20.99
CA PRO A 469 -37.62 18.04 20.69
C PRO A 469 -37.97 19.50 20.37
N GLN A 470 -37.15 20.48 20.80
CA GLN A 470 -37.32 21.88 20.42
C GLN A 470 -37.24 22.09 18.91
N CYS A 471 -36.36 21.38 18.20
CA CYS A 471 -36.24 21.50 16.75
C CYS A 471 -37.52 21.01 16.05
N ILE A 472 -38.15 19.96 16.59
CA ILE A 472 -39.44 19.46 16.09
C ILE A 472 -40.56 20.48 16.35
N ALA A 473 -40.56 21.12 17.53
CA ALA A 473 -41.58 22.10 17.88
C ALA A 473 -41.45 23.39 17.05
N GLU A 474 -40.22 23.82 16.77
CA GLU A 474 -39.94 24.96 15.88
C GLU A 474 -40.41 24.69 14.45
N GLU A 475 -40.09 23.51 13.91
CA GLU A 475 -40.55 23.11 12.57
C GLU A 475 -42.07 22.97 12.48
N TRP A 476 -42.72 22.43 13.52
CA TRP A 476 -44.18 22.39 13.57
C TRP A 476 -44.79 23.80 13.61
N LEU A 477 -44.20 24.71 14.40
CA LEU A 477 -44.65 26.09 14.46
C LEU A 477 -44.49 26.81 13.11
N MET A 478 -43.39 26.57 12.39
CA MET A 478 -43.21 27.07 11.02
C MET A 478 -44.31 26.56 10.09
N PHE A 479 -44.59 25.26 10.15
CA PHE A 479 -45.67 24.65 9.36
C PHE A 479 -47.04 25.28 9.65
N GLU A 480 -47.41 25.50 10.92
CA GLU A 480 -48.71 26.12 11.24
C GLU A 480 -48.75 27.61 10.90
N ARG A 481 -47.61 28.32 10.89
CA ARG A 481 -47.55 29.71 10.39
C ARG A 481 -47.81 29.80 8.90
N GLU A 482 -47.38 28.80 8.14
CA GLU A 482 -47.55 28.76 6.69
C GLU A 482 -48.94 28.25 6.26
N PHE A 483 -49.47 27.23 6.94
CA PHE A 483 -50.66 26.48 6.49
C PHE A 483 -51.77 26.33 7.53
N GLY A 484 -51.54 26.76 8.77
CA GLY A 484 -52.46 26.64 9.88
C GLY A 484 -53.35 27.86 10.07
N ASN A 485 -54.31 27.75 10.99
CA ASN A 485 -55.05 28.90 11.51
C ASN A 485 -54.50 29.31 12.88
N LEU A 486 -54.97 30.44 13.41
CA LEU A 486 -54.51 30.96 14.70
C LEU A 486 -54.70 29.97 15.86
N ALA A 487 -55.77 29.18 15.87
CA ALA A 487 -56.00 28.19 16.91
C ALA A 487 -54.98 27.05 16.86
N ASP A 488 -54.59 26.61 15.66
CA ASP A 488 -53.53 25.62 15.47
C ASP A 488 -52.15 26.15 15.88
N VAL A 489 -51.85 27.42 15.57
CA VAL A 489 -50.62 28.10 16.02
C VAL A 489 -50.56 28.19 17.55
N ILE A 490 -51.64 28.61 18.20
CA ILE A 490 -51.73 28.69 19.67
C ILE A 490 -51.51 27.31 20.29
N ARG A 491 -52.19 26.27 19.76
CA ARG A 491 -52.02 24.88 20.23
C ARG A 491 -50.57 24.40 20.11
N CYS A 492 -49.89 24.74 19.01
CA CYS A 492 -48.48 24.41 18.83
C CYS A 492 -47.59 25.13 19.86
N ILE A 493 -47.86 26.41 20.15
CA ILE A 493 -47.12 27.19 21.16
C ILE A 493 -47.32 26.61 22.56
N GLU A 494 -48.54 26.24 22.93
CA GLU A 494 -48.84 25.59 24.20
C GLU A 494 -48.07 24.28 24.34
N LYS A 495 -48.12 23.41 23.32
CA LYS A 495 -47.40 22.14 23.34
C LYS A 495 -45.89 22.32 23.38
N ARG A 496 -45.34 23.30 22.67
CA ARG A 496 -43.92 23.67 22.75
C ARG A 496 -43.53 24.10 24.16
N ASN A 497 -44.33 24.95 24.79
CA ASN A 497 -44.04 25.46 26.14
C ASN A 497 -44.14 24.33 27.18
N GLU A 498 -45.03 23.35 27.00
CA GLU A 498 -45.11 22.13 27.83
C GLU A 498 -43.83 21.28 27.70
N VAL A 499 -43.33 21.08 26.47
CA VAL A 499 -42.08 20.34 26.20
C VAL A 499 -40.86 21.06 26.79
N ILE A 500 -40.77 22.38 26.64
CA ILE A 500 -39.71 23.18 27.27
C ILE A 500 -39.82 23.12 28.80
N GLY A 501 -41.03 23.24 29.35
CA GLY A 501 -41.26 23.17 30.78
C GLY A 501 -40.86 21.82 31.38
N THR A 502 -41.22 20.72 30.72
CA THR A 502 -40.82 19.37 31.13
C THR A 502 -39.32 19.11 31.00
N GLN A 503 -38.65 19.63 29.97
CA GLN A 503 -37.19 19.55 29.86
C GLN A 503 -36.47 20.37 30.93
N VAL A 504 -36.95 21.58 31.23
CA VAL A 504 -36.42 22.42 32.32
C VAL A 504 -36.59 21.72 33.66
N LEU A 505 -37.75 21.12 33.92
CA LEU A 505 -38.00 20.29 35.11
C LEU A 505 -37.04 19.08 35.17
N GLN A 506 -36.86 18.35 34.07
CA GLN A 506 -35.93 17.22 34.03
C GLN A 506 -34.45 17.64 34.19
N MET A 507 -34.06 18.81 33.67
CA MET A 507 -32.73 19.39 33.91
C MET A 507 -32.57 19.79 35.38
N GLN A 508 -33.57 20.43 35.98
CA GLN A 508 -33.59 20.78 37.41
C GLN A 508 -33.59 19.53 38.29
N GLU A 509 -34.30 18.46 37.91
CA GLU A 509 -34.31 17.18 38.61
C GLU A 509 -32.99 16.44 38.48
N ARG A 510 -32.34 16.48 37.31
CA ARG A 510 -30.98 15.94 37.13
C ARG A 510 -29.96 16.75 37.93
N GLU A 511 -30.06 18.07 37.94
CA GLU A 511 -29.23 18.94 38.78
C GLU A 511 -29.50 18.68 40.27
N ALA A 512 -30.76 18.47 40.66
CA ALA A 512 -31.14 18.13 42.02
C ALA A 512 -30.71 16.70 42.40
N ALA A 513 -30.69 15.75 41.45
CA ALA A 513 -30.20 14.39 41.62
C ALA A 513 -28.67 14.37 41.72
N ASP A 514 -27.97 15.18 40.93
CA ASP A 514 -26.53 15.40 41.04
C ASP A 514 -26.18 16.12 42.34
N GLN A 515 -26.99 17.10 42.77
CA GLN A 515 -26.85 17.74 44.08
C GLN A 515 -27.18 16.77 45.22
N LYS A 516 -28.18 15.89 45.08
CA LYS A 516 -28.48 14.81 46.03
C LYS A 516 -27.39 13.74 46.03
N GLY A 517 -26.77 13.44 44.89
CA GLY A 517 -25.63 12.55 44.76
C GLY A 517 -24.37 13.15 45.37
N LYS A 518 -24.16 14.46 45.22
CA LYS A 518 -23.13 15.23 45.93
C LYS A 518 -23.42 15.29 47.43
N LYS A 519 -24.67 15.50 47.86
CA LYS A 519 -25.09 15.46 49.26
C LYS A 519 -24.97 14.06 49.86
N ARG A 520 -25.32 13.00 49.14
CA ARG A 520 -25.08 11.60 49.56
C ARG A 520 -23.60 11.31 49.66
N LYS A 521 -22.76 11.80 48.76
CA LYS A 521 -21.30 11.70 48.89
C LYS A 521 -20.78 12.49 50.09
N LEU A 522 -21.28 13.69 50.33
CA LEU A 522 -20.95 14.49 51.52
C LEU A 522 -21.43 13.83 52.81
N GLN A 523 -22.57 13.14 52.76
CA GLN A 523 -23.16 12.46 53.90
C GLN A 523 -22.53 11.07 54.13
N GLU A 524 -22.11 10.37 53.07
CA GLU A 524 -21.25 9.19 53.14
C GLU A 524 -19.85 9.58 53.66
N GLU A 525 -19.34 10.77 53.31
CA GLU A 525 -18.13 11.36 53.91
C GLU A 525 -18.37 11.74 55.39
N GLU A 526 -19.51 12.32 55.75
CA GLU A 526 -19.88 12.65 57.15
C GLU A 526 -20.12 11.40 58.01
N ASP A 527 -20.78 10.38 57.48
CA ASP A 527 -21.00 9.07 58.10
C ASP A 527 -19.66 8.32 58.21
N GLU A 528 -18.78 8.40 57.21
CA GLU A 528 -17.40 7.92 57.34
C GLU A 528 -16.62 8.69 58.43
N ILE A 529 -16.88 9.99 58.58
CA ILE A 529 -16.28 10.82 59.64
C ILE A 529 -16.85 10.43 61.00
N GLU A 530 -18.14 10.11 61.11
CA GLU A 530 -18.81 9.70 62.34
C GLU A 530 -18.46 8.26 62.76
N ASN A 531 -18.32 7.35 61.80
CA ASN A 531 -17.80 5.99 62.00
C ASN A 531 -16.28 6.01 62.30
N LYS A 532 -15.55 7.07 61.87
CA LYS A 532 -14.18 7.38 62.32
C LYS A 532 -14.15 8.02 63.71
N LYS A 533 -15.19 8.77 64.13
CA LYS A 533 -15.33 9.30 65.49
C LYS A 533 -15.60 8.20 66.52
N SER A 534 -16.39 7.17 66.18
CA SER A 534 -16.60 6.02 67.08
C SER A 534 -15.40 5.06 67.17
N LYS A 535 -14.52 5.03 66.15
CA LYS A 535 -13.29 4.21 66.13
C LYS A 535 -12.01 4.94 66.55
N SER A 536 -12.05 6.21 66.91
CA SER A 536 -10.84 6.97 67.29
C SER A 536 -10.97 7.85 68.55
N GLU A 537 -11.63 7.34 69.59
CA GLU A 537 -11.25 7.69 70.97
C GLU A 537 -9.92 7.01 71.39
N LYS A 538 -9.27 6.30 70.46
CA LYS A 538 -7.87 5.91 70.58
C LYS A 538 -7.08 6.38 69.35
N ALA A 539 -6.34 7.45 69.60
CA ALA A 539 -5.18 7.93 68.86
C ALA A 539 -5.40 8.80 67.59
N ARG A 540 -5.14 10.09 67.84
CA ARG A 540 -4.20 10.98 67.11
C ARG A 540 -4.73 11.96 66.05
N ILE A 541 -4.61 13.22 66.47
CA ILE A 541 -4.56 14.51 65.79
C ILE A 541 -3.48 14.54 64.66
N ALA A 542 -3.96 14.75 63.42
CA ALA A 542 -3.52 15.65 62.30
C ALA A 542 -2.06 15.75 61.80
N PRO A 543 -1.77 16.27 60.55
CA PRO A 543 -2.65 16.60 59.41
C PRO A 543 -2.21 16.03 58.03
N LYS A 544 -3.15 16.00 57.06
CA LYS A 544 -2.93 15.75 55.62
C LYS A 544 -2.53 17.06 54.90
N LYS A 545 -1.56 16.96 53.98
CA LYS A 545 -0.95 18.06 53.22
C LYS A 545 -1.87 18.63 52.12
N THR A 546 -1.86 19.95 52.00
CA THR A 546 -2.36 20.80 50.89
C THR A 546 -1.56 20.60 49.60
N PRO A 547 -2.11 20.96 48.41
CA PRO A 547 -1.40 20.87 47.15
C PRO A 547 -0.25 21.88 47.14
N VAL A 548 0.98 21.38 47.05
CA VAL A 548 2.19 22.21 47.07
C VAL A 548 2.32 22.96 45.74
N VAL A 549 2.34 24.30 45.82
CA VAL A 549 2.73 25.19 44.74
C VAL A 549 4.16 24.81 44.32
N LYS A 550 4.35 24.38 43.06
CA LYS A 550 5.67 24.00 42.53
C LYS A 550 6.50 25.27 42.30
N ASP A 551 7.26 25.69 43.30
CA ASP A 551 8.24 26.77 43.13
C ASP A 551 9.33 26.31 42.15
N PRO A 552 9.47 26.96 40.98
CA PRO A 552 10.45 26.59 39.96
C PRO A 552 11.90 26.67 40.44
N LYS A 553 12.20 27.49 41.46
CA LYS A 553 13.57 27.73 41.95
C LYS A 553 14.13 26.59 42.80
N VAL A 554 13.25 25.85 43.48
CA VAL A 554 13.64 24.73 44.38
C VAL A 554 13.22 23.36 43.84
N THR A 555 12.80 23.27 42.57
CA THR A 555 12.32 22.03 41.95
C THR A 555 13.14 21.67 40.71
N VAL A 556 13.53 20.39 40.60
CA VAL A 556 14.12 19.83 39.37
C VAL A 556 13.15 18.89 38.67
N PHE A 557 13.23 18.86 37.36
CA PHE A 557 12.56 17.90 36.48
C PHE A 557 13.50 16.73 36.21
N VAL A 558 13.03 15.51 36.47
CA VAL A 558 13.79 14.28 36.24
C VAL A 558 13.07 13.45 35.16
N SER A 559 13.79 13.11 34.08
CA SER A 559 13.25 12.35 32.95
C SER A 559 14.09 11.13 32.59
N ASN A 560 13.57 10.30 31.68
CA ASN A 560 14.15 9.01 31.28
C ASN A 560 14.21 7.98 32.43
N LEU A 561 13.24 8.05 33.35
CA LEU A 561 13.09 7.07 34.42
C LEU A 561 12.62 5.72 33.86
N TYR A 562 13.15 4.62 34.39
CA TYR A 562 12.64 3.29 34.04
C TYR A 562 11.21 3.12 34.60
N PRO A 563 10.27 2.45 33.89
CA PRO A 563 8.87 2.33 34.35
C PRO A 563 8.66 1.75 35.75
N SER A 564 9.61 0.95 36.26
CA SER A 564 9.59 0.36 37.61
C SER A 564 10.23 1.24 38.69
N VAL A 565 10.70 2.44 38.35
CA VAL A 565 11.25 3.38 39.34
C VAL A 565 10.10 3.99 40.13
N ASN A 566 10.11 3.73 41.43
CA ASN A 566 9.13 4.23 42.39
C ASN A 566 9.77 5.33 43.26
N GLU A 567 8.94 6.07 44.00
CA GLU A 567 9.36 7.18 44.88
C GLU A 567 10.52 6.80 45.82
N LYS A 568 10.48 5.60 46.40
CA LYS A 568 11.55 5.06 47.27
C LYS A 568 12.92 4.97 46.60
N LYS A 569 12.98 4.67 45.31
CA LYS A 569 14.24 4.59 44.55
C LYS A 569 14.78 5.99 44.25
N LEU A 570 13.91 6.91 43.80
CA LEU A 570 14.30 8.31 43.59
C LEU A 570 14.76 8.98 44.89
N LYS A 571 14.17 8.63 46.03
CA LYS A 571 14.61 9.13 47.34
C LYS A 571 16.01 8.65 47.72
N LYS A 572 16.47 7.49 47.22
CA LYS A 572 17.86 7.05 47.40
C LYS A 572 18.84 7.87 46.56
N VAL A 573 18.44 8.26 45.35
CA VAL A 573 19.25 9.07 44.42
C VAL A 573 19.31 10.53 44.91
N PHE A 574 18.19 11.05 45.41
CA PHE A 574 18.04 12.39 45.98
C PHE A 574 17.65 12.31 47.46
N PRO A 575 18.59 12.00 48.37
CA PRO A 575 18.30 11.82 49.80
C PRO A 575 17.66 13.05 50.43
N ASN A 576 18.04 14.25 49.98
CA ASN A 576 17.55 15.53 50.49
C ASN A 576 16.23 16.01 49.85
N ALA A 577 15.59 15.22 48.98
CA ALA A 577 14.35 15.64 48.32
C ALA A 577 13.21 15.88 49.34
N ALA A 578 12.66 17.07 49.43
CA ALA A 578 11.51 17.38 50.28
C ALA A 578 10.21 16.72 49.77
N ASN A 579 10.05 16.61 48.45
CA ASN A 579 8.90 15.99 47.80
C ASN A 579 9.31 15.34 46.47
N ILE A 580 8.77 14.17 46.15
CA ILE A 580 9.03 13.44 44.90
C ILE A 580 7.68 13.07 44.28
N GLU A 581 7.42 13.56 43.07
CA GLU A 581 6.17 13.32 42.35
C GLU A 581 6.48 12.65 41.01
N ILE A 582 6.11 11.37 40.85
CA ILE A 582 6.23 10.65 39.58
C ILE A 582 4.91 10.78 38.82
N VAL A 583 4.97 11.21 37.56
CA VAL A 583 3.76 11.39 36.75
C VAL A 583 3.30 10.04 36.20
N VAL A 584 2.07 9.66 36.52
CA VAL A 584 1.39 8.45 36.02
C VAL A 584 0.28 8.81 35.03
N ASP A 585 -0.05 7.88 34.13
CA ASP A 585 -1.17 8.00 33.21
C ASP A 585 -2.51 7.66 33.90
N ARG A 586 -3.66 7.90 33.24
CA ARG A 586 -5.02 7.61 33.76
C ARG A 586 -5.23 6.15 34.17
N LYS A 587 -4.40 5.23 33.65
CA LYS A 587 -4.39 3.80 33.98
C LYS A 587 -3.38 3.41 35.07
N GLY A 588 -2.76 4.40 35.75
CA GLY A 588 -1.79 4.18 36.84
C GLY A 588 -0.37 3.81 36.40
N LYS A 589 -0.07 3.80 35.09
CA LYS A 589 1.26 3.44 34.55
C LYS A 589 2.18 4.66 34.50
N SER A 590 3.43 4.53 34.95
CA SER A 590 4.42 5.62 34.96
C SER A 590 4.69 6.18 33.57
N ARG A 591 4.63 7.51 33.42
CA ARG A 591 5.03 8.22 32.19
C ARG A 591 6.55 8.41 32.08
N CYS A 592 7.32 7.80 32.99
CA CYS A 592 8.79 7.76 32.95
C CYS A 592 9.48 9.13 33.17
N TYR A 593 8.81 10.04 33.88
CA TYR A 593 9.37 11.32 34.36
C TYR A 593 8.67 11.76 35.66
N GLY A 594 9.31 12.66 36.40
CA GLY A 594 8.80 13.20 37.67
C GLY A 594 9.45 14.52 38.08
N TYR A 595 8.99 15.06 39.20
CA TYR A 595 9.49 16.30 39.80
C TYR A 595 10.06 16.01 41.18
N VAL A 596 11.22 16.60 41.48
CA VAL A 596 11.87 16.48 42.78
C VAL A 596 12.04 17.88 43.34
N GLN A 597 11.37 18.17 44.45
CA GLN A 597 11.45 19.45 45.15
C GLN A 597 12.42 19.32 46.31
N PHE A 598 13.32 20.29 46.45
CA PHE A 598 14.31 20.39 47.52
C PHE A 598 13.94 21.49 48.52
N GLY A 599 14.64 21.52 49.65
CA GLY A 599 14.44 22.56 50.65
C GLY A 599 15.11 23.87 50.24
N MET A 600 16.27 23.79 49.59
CA MET A 600 17.13 24.94 49.28
C MET A 600 17.58 24.95 47.81
N GLU A 601 17.88 26.14 47.27
CA GLU A 601 18.36 26.32 45.89
C GLU A 601 19.75 25.72 45.65
N GLU A 602 20.60 25.66 46.68
CA GLU A 602 21.90 25.00 46.61
C GLU A 602 21.77 23.49 46.34
N GLU A 603 20.72 22.84 46.84
CA GLU A 603 20.47 21.41 46.63
C GLU A 603 20.01 21.13 45.20
N VAL A 604 19.35 22.09 44.55
CA VAL A 604 19.01 22.03 43.12
C VAL A 604 20.28 22.02 42.27
N ALA A 605 21.28 22.85 42.59
CA ALA A 605 22.57 22.84 41.89
C ALA A 605 23.29 21.48 42.03
N HIS A 606 23.28 20.89 43.23
CA HIS A 606 23.84 19.55 43.46
C HIS A 606 23.07 18.46 42.70
N ALA A 607 21.74 18.57 42.60
CA ALA A 607 20.94 17.63 41.83
C ALA A 607 21.22 17.75 40.33
N LEU A 608 21.36 18.97 39.79
CA LEU A 608 21.73 19.20 38.39
C LEU A 608 23.12 18.65 38.06
N ALA A 609 24.06 18.65 39.01
CA ALA A 609 25.39 18.06 38.83
C ALA A 609 25.36 16.52 38.71
N ARG A 610 24.25 15.86 39.09
CA ARG A 610 24.02 14.42 38.93
C ARG A 610 23.32 14.04 37.63
N ASP A 611 23.21 14.97 36.68
CA ASP A 611 22.68 14.67 35.35
C ASP A 611 23.45 13.50 34.72
N ARG A 612 22.71 12.54 34.15
CA ARG A 612 23.19 11.29 33.53
C ARG A 612 23.67 10.19 34.48
N GLU A 613 23.43 10.28 35.78
CA GLU A 613 23.66 9.17 36.71
C GLU A 613 22.80 7.94 36.35
N LEU A 614 23.35 6.74 36.47
CA LEU A 614 22.67 5.50 36.08
C LEU A 614 21.73 5.01 37.19
N VAL A 615 20.43 4.95 36.89
CA VAL A 615 19.40 4.38 37.78
C VAL A 615 18.69 3.25 37.06
N ASP A 616 18.74 2.04 37.63
CA ASP A 616 18.23 0.80 37.01
C ASP A 616 18.73 0.61 35.55
N GLY A 617 20.00 0.95 35.30
CA GLY A 617 20.65 0.80 33.99
C GLY A 617 20.30 1.87 32.95
N ARG A 618 19.56 2.92 33.31
CA ARG A 618 19.29 4.08 32.43
C ARG A 618 19.85 5.38 33.02
N PRO A 619 20.50 6.25 32.21
CA PRO A 619 20.92 7.56 32.69
C PRO A 619 19.68 8.43 32.93
N ILE A 620 19.54 8.96 34.15
CA ILE A 620 18.48 9.92 34.45
C ILE A 620 18.89 11.30 33.94
N PHE A 621 17.94 12.06 33.39
CA PHE A 621 18.21 13.43 32.96
C PHE A 621 17.58 14.42 33.91
N ILE A 622 18.37 15.36 34.44
CA ILE A 622 17.97 16.31 35.47
C ILE A 622 18.08 17.72 34.89
N SER A 623 16.98 18.48 34.91
CA SER A 623 16.96 19.88 34.45
C SER A 623 16.11 20.75 35.36
N ASN A 624 16.28 22.07 35.29
CA ASN A 624 15.48 23.01 36.09
C ASN A 624 13.99 22.87 35.77
N CYS A 625 13.13 22.95 36.80
CA CYS A 625 11.70 22.89 36.60
C CYS A 625 11.22 24.14 35.84
N ARG A 626 10.71 23.94 34.62
CA ARG A 626 10.05 25.00 33.83
C ARG A 626 8.53 24.80 33.87
N PRO A 627 7.76 25.71 34.51
CA PRO A 627 6.33 25.55 34.70
C PRO A 627 5.55 25.63 33.38
N ASP A 628 5.93 26.52 32.46
CA ASP A 628 5.27 26.68 31.16
C ASP A 628 5.68 25.57 30.18
N ARG A 629 4.70 25.02 29.45
CA ARG A 629 4.88 24.00 28.40
C ARG A 629 5.60 24.56 27.17
N ASN A 630 5.46 25.85 26.87
CA ASN A 630 6.06 26.51 25.70
C ASN A 630 7.53 26.91 25.89
N GLU A 631 7.98 27.06 27.14
CA GLU A 631 9.39 27.37 27.48
C GLU A 631 10.26 26.12 27.64
N ARG A 632 9.68 24.93 27.50
CA ARG A 632 10.39 23.63 27.51
C ARG A 632 11.17 23.46 26.21
N LYS A 633 12.24 24.24 26.04
CA LYS A 633 13.27 23.91 25.06
C LYS A 633 13.86 22.56 25.47
N SER A 634 13.74 21.55 24.60
CA SER A 634 14.41 20.27 24.78
C SER A 634 15.90 20.55 25.00
N ALA A 635 16.42 20.28 26.21
CA ALA A 635 17.84 20.37 26.51
C ALA A 635 18.68 19.35 25.71
N PHE A 636 18.02 18.55 24.86
CA PHE A 636 18.61 17.60 23.93
C PHE A 636 19.19 18.31 22.71
N LYS A 637 20.28 19.06 22.92
CA LYS A 637 21.25 19.33 21.85
C LYS A 637 22.39 18.35 22.03
N TYR A 638 22.40 17.27 21.25
CA TYR A 638 23.66 16.63 20.92
C TYR A 638 24.37 17.51 19.89
N SER A 639 25.69 17.62 19.98
CA SER A 639 26.47 18.25 18.92
C SER A 639 26.23 17.45 17.64
N SER A 640 25.94 18.15 16.54
CA SER A 640 25.83 17.58 15.20
C SER A 640 27.20 17.52 14.49
N GLU A 641 28.27 17.76 15.24
CA GLU A 641 29.64 17.66 14.76
C GLU A 641 30.10 16.20 14.79
N ALA A 642 30.96 15.83 13.85
CA ALA A 642 31.55 14.50 13.83
C ALA A 642 32.42 14.31 15.08
N GLU A 643 32.05 13.35 15.94
CA GLU A 643 32.83 13.01 17.13
C GLU A 643 33.90 12.00 16.72
N SER A 644 35.09 12.48 16.33
CA SER A 644 36.16 11.66 15.76
C SER A 644 36.73 10.60 16.72
N ASN A 645 36.48 10.75 18.03
CA ASN A 645 36.83 9.80 19.08
C ASN A 645 35.71 8.80 19.43
N LYS A 646 34.55 8.85 18.75
CA LYS A 646 33.42 7.94 18.97
C LYS A 646 33.10 7.16 17.70
N LEU A 647 32.91 5.85 17.85
CA LEU A 647 32.48 4.95 16.79
C LEU A 647 31.01 4.59 16.95
N PHE A 648 30.32 4.50 15.82
CA PHE A 648 28.98 3.95 15.67
C PHE A 648 29.07 2.53 15.11
N VAL A 649 28.53 1.57 15.85
CA VAL A 649 28.54 0.15 15.51
C VAL A 649 27.12 -0.27 15.16
N ARG A 650 26.92 -0.81 13.95
CA ARG A 650 25.65 -1.31 13.41
C ARG A 650 25.74 -2.81 13.14
N GLY A 651 24.63 -3.52 13.27
CA GLY A 651 24.55 -4.96 12.93
C GLY A 651 24.93 -5.87 14.08
N LEU A 652 24.86 -5.39 15.33
CA LEU A 652 25.03 -6.24 16.50
C LEU A 652 23.82 -7.18 16.64
N PRO A 653 24.03 -8.48 16.93
CA PRO A 653 22.95 -9.39 17.26
C PRO A 653 22.11 -8.89 18.46
N THR A 654 20.80 -9.13 18.44
CA THR A 654 19.85 -8.63 19.46
C THR A 654 19.98 -9.33 20.81
N ASP A 655 20.71 -10.44 20.89
CA ASP A 655 21.08 -11.18 22.10
C ASP A 655 22.31 -10.61 22.82
N LYS A 656 23.09 -9.71 22.20
CA LYS A 656 24.34 -9.21 22.78
C LYS A 656 24.10 -8.11 23.82
N THR A 657 24.75 -8.27 24.96
CA THR A 657 24.69 -7.31 26.07
C THR A 657 25.79 -6.25 25.96
N GLN A 658 25.71 -5.20 26.78
CA GLN A 658 26.69 -4.11 26.76
C GLN A 658 28.09 -4.65 27.07
N GLU A 659 28.18 -5.62 27.97
CA GLU A 659 29.42 -6.28 28.38
C GLU A 659 30.07 -7.05 27.22
N ASP A 660 29.28 -7.62 26.31
CA ASP A 660 29.80 -8.36 25.16
C ASP A 660 30.41 -7.41 24.13
N VAL A 661 29.76 -6.27 23.88
CA VAL A 661 30.31 -5.22 23.02
C VAL A 661 31.57 -4.63 23.63
N GLU A 662 31.61 -4.44 24.95
CA GLU A 662 32.81 -3.99 25.65
C GLU A 662 33.97 -4.97 25.47
N LYS A 663 33.74 -6.28 25.59
CA LYS A 663 34.79 -7.30 25.34
C LYS A 663 35.37 -7.21 23.93
N ILE A 664 34.55 -6.91 22.92
CA ILE A 664 34.98 -6.81 21.52
C ILE A 664 35.89 -5.60 21.30
N PHE A 665 35.58 -4.46 21.92
CA PHE A 665 36.30 -3.20 21.69
C PHE A 665 37.37 -2.86 22.74
N ARG A 666 37.40 -3.57 23.88
CA ARG A 666 38.40 -3.39 24.95
C ARG A 666 39.85 -3.58 24.51
N PRO A 667 40.22 -4.53 23.64
CA PRO A 667 41.58 -4.66 23.13
C PRO A 667 42.08 -3.44 22.33
N TYR A 668 41.16 -2.58 21.90
CA TYR A 668 41.44 -1.39 21.09
C TYR A 668 41.33 -0.07 21.86
N GLY A 669 41.14 -0.10 23.19
CA GLY A 669 41.13 1.10 24.02
C GLY A 669 39.75 1.73 24.28
N ALA A 670 38.66 0.97 24.10
CA ALA A 670 37.31 1.46 24.41
C ALA A 670 37.19 1.94 25.87
N SER A 671 36.72 3.18 26.04
CA SER A 671 36.48 3.82 27.34
C SER A 671 35.06 3.63 27.83
N THR A 672 34.08 3.81 26.93
CA THR A 672 32.65 3.68 27.27
C THR A 672 31.91 3.04 26.12
N VAL A 673 31.05 2.06 26.42
CA VAL A 673 30.15 1.42 25.43
C VAL A 673 28.71 1.71 25.80
N ARG A 674 27.91 2.12 24.83
CA ARG A 674 26.47 2.38 25.00
C ARG A 674 25.67 1.64 23.94
N LEU A 675 24.86 0.67 24.37
CA LEU A 675 23.86 0.04 23.51
C LEU A 675 22.63 0.94 23.30
N VAL A 676 22.11 0.95 22.09
CA VAL A 676 20.84 1.59 21.77
C VAL A 676 19.73 0.56 21.99
N LEU A 677 18.78 0.88 22.87
CA LEU A 677 17.64 0.02 23.20
C LEU A 677 16.34 0.58 22.61
N HIS A 678 15.37 -0.30 22.35
CA HIS A 678 13.97 0.05 22.10
C HIS A 678 13.30 0.59 23.38
N LYS A 679 12.15 1.26 23.21
CA LYS A 679 11.33 1.71 24.36
C LYS A 679 10.94 0.55 25.30
N SER A 680 10.86 -0.67 24.77
CA SER A 680 10.61 -1.93 25.48
C SER A 680 11.81 -2.47 26.27
N GLY A 681 13.01 -1.90 26.11
CA GLY A 681 14.24 -2.36 26.75
C GLY A 681 15.08 -3.35 25.92
N GLN A 682 14.57 -3.83 24.78
CA GLN A 682 15.30 -4.75 23.89
C GLN A 682 16.40 -4.05 23.07
N PRO A 683 17.56 -4.67 22.80
CA PRO A 683 18.61 -4.06 21.97
C PRO A 683 18.18 -3.83 20.52
N LYS A 684 18.55 -2.68 19.94
CA LYS A 684 18.31 -2.34 18.53
C LYS A 684 19.38 -2.89 17.57
N GLY A 685 20.38 -3.60 18.09
CA GLY A 685 21.56 -4.01 17.31
C GLY A 685 22.47 -2.84 16.93
N LEU A 686 22.42 -1.73 17.67
CA LEU A 686 23.27 -0.54 17.48
C LEU A 686 24.01 -0.22 18.79
N ALA A 687 25.28 0.17 18.69
CA ALA A 687 26.05 0.65 19.84
C ALA A 687 26.91 1.86 19.48
N TYR A 688 27.24 2.66 20.49
CA TYR A 688 28.25 3.71 20.42
C TYR A 688 29.44 3.31 21.30
N VAL A 689 30.65 3.40 20.77
CA VAL A 689 31.89 3.08 21.48
C VAL A 689 32.77 4.32 21.49
N GLU A 690 33.09 4.82 22.68
CA GLU A 690 33.92 6.00 22.87
C GLU A 690 35.35 5.61 23.24
N PHE A 691 36.34 6.26 22.62
CA PHE A 691 37.76 6.04 22.83
C PHE A 691 38.40 7.29 23.44
N LYS A 692 39.56 7.11 24.11
CA LYS A 692 40.29 8.25 24.68
C LYS A 692 40.86 9.16 23.61
N ASN A 693 41.31 8.57 22.50
CA ASN A 693 42.00 9.25 21.41
C ASN A 693 41.36 8.92 20.06
N GLU A 694 41.41 9.86 19.11
CA GLU A 694 40.95 9.65 17.72
C GLU A 694 41.74 8.54 17.01
N GLU A 695 43.03 8.41 17.30
CA GLU A 695 43.89 7.37 16.70
C GLU A 695 43.46 5.96 17.11
N GLU A 696 43.03 5.78 18.37
CA GLU A 696 42.50 4.51 18.88
C GLU A 696 41.17 4.15 18.20
N ALA A 697 40.29 5.14 18.01
CA ALA A 697 39.03 4.97 17.29
C ALA A 697 39.25 4.55 15.82
N LYS A 698 40.18 5.20 15.10
CA LYS A 698 40.53 4.81 13.72
C LYS A 698 41.12 3.40 13.64
N LYS A 699 41.98 3.02 14.59
CA LYS A 699 42.59 1.68 14.64
C LYS A 699 41.56 0.60 14.96
N ALA A 700 40.62 0.88 15.87
CA ALA A 700 39.50 -0.01 16.16
C ALA A 700 38.59 -0.17 14.94
N MET A 701 38.22 0.93 14.28
CA MET A 701 37.40 0.94 13.07
C MET A 701 37.99 0.04 11.97
N GLN A 702 39.25 0.25 11.59
CA GLN A 702 39.89 -0.54 10.52
C GLN A 702 39.96 -2.04 10.80
N LYS A 703 40.04 -2.44 12.08
CA LYS A 703 40.18 -3.86 12.45
C LYS A 703 38.86 -4.57 12.75
N THR A 704 37.82 -3.82 13.13
CA THR A 704 36.54 -4.38 13.57
C THR A 704 35.42 -4.18 12.56
N ASP A 705 35.55 -3.24 11.61
CA ASP A 705 34.59 -3.10 10.52
C ASP A 705 34.55 -4.38 9.67
N GLN A 706 33.32 -4.83 9.36
CA GLN A 706 33.02 -6.07 8.63
C GLN A 706 33.39 -7.38 9.35
N THR A 707 33.67 -7.35 10.65
CA THR A 707 33.87 -8.59 11.41
C THR A 707 32.55 -9.33 11.63
N LYS A 708 32.58 -10.67 11.50
CA LYS A 708 31.43 -11.54 11.74
C LYS A 708 31.31 -11.90 13.22
N ILE A 709 30.16 -11.62 13.81
CA ILE A 709 29.77 -11.99 15.17
C ILE A 709 28.56 -12.92 15.05
N GLY A 710 28.80 -14.22 15.06
CA GLY A 710 27.79 -15.23 14.73
C GLY A 710 27.36 -15.10 13.25
N GLU A 711 26.06 -14.99 13.00
CA GLU A 711 25.50 -14.77 11.65
C GLU A 711 25.48 -13.30 11.20
N HIS A 712 25.86 -12.35 12.08
CA HIS A 712 25.75 -10.92 11.80
C HIS A 712 27.11 -10.31 11.50
N VAL A 713 27.17 -9.48 10.46
CA VAL A 713 28.36 -8.67 10.13
C VAL A 713 28.18 -7.29 10.76
N ILE A 714 29.13 -6.89 11.61
CA ILE A 714 29.10 -5.55 12.20
C ILE A 714 29.73 -4.52 11.26
N SER A 715 29.11 -3.35 11.15
CA SER A 715 29.69 -2.17 10.49
C SER A 715 30.08 -1.14 11.54
N VAL A 716 31.32 -0.66 11.48
CA VAL A 716 31.89 0.30 12.43
C VAL A 716 32.32 1.54 11.67
N ALA A 717 31.71 2.69 11.99
CA ALA A 717 32.02 3.97 11.36
C ALA A 717 32.27 5.05 12.41
N ILE A 718 32.98 6.13 12.05
CA ILE A 718 33.07 7.32 12.92
C ILE A 718 31.67 7.89 13.14
N SER A 719 31.36 8.24 14.39
CA SER A 719 30.06 8.76 14.78
C SER A 719 29.84 10.16 14.20
N ALA A 720 29.21 10.20 13.02
CA ALA A 720 28.73 11.39 12.35
C ALA A 720 27.19 11.35 12.33
N PRO A 721 26.50 11.83 13.38
CA PRO A 721 25.05 11.91 13.36
C PRO A 721 24.62 12.84 12.21
N PRO A 722 23.66 12.42 11.36
CA PRO A 722 23.33 13.18 10.15
C PRO A 722 22.83 14.58 10.52
N ALA A 723 23.41 15.60 9.88
CA ALA A 723 22.90 16.95 9.95
C ALA A 723 21.46 16.97 9.41
N LYS A 724 20.54 17.58 10.17
CA LYS A 724 19.15 17.71 9.72
C LYS A 724 19.14 18.57 8.45
N ASN A 725 18.70 17.96 7.35
CA ASN A 725 18.62 18.52 6.00
C ASN A 725 19.96 18.94 5.40
N GLN A 726 20.67 17.98 4.80
CA GLN A 726 21.43 18.22 3.57
C GLN A 726 21.71 16.88 2.90
N SER A 727 20.97 16.62 1.83
CA SER A 727 21.36 15.68 0.79
C SER A 727 22.73 16.11 0.25
N LYS A 728 23.71 15.21 0.30
CA LYS A 728 24.88 15.33 -0.56
C LYS A 728 25.02 14.08 -1.39
N ALA A 729 25.04 14.36 -2.69
CA ALA A 729 25.28 13.46 -3.78
C ALA A 729 26.56 12.64 -3.60
N ALA A 730 26.52 11.41 -4.11
CA ALA A 730 27.71 10.67 -4.49
C ALA A 730 27.58 10.28 -5.97
N THR A 731 28.73 10.36 -6.62
CA THR A 731 29.05 10.46 -8.05
C THR A 731 28.84 9.17 -8.86
N PRO A 732 28.85 9.28 -10.21
CA PRO A 732 28.31 8.31 -11.16
C PRO A 732 29.37 7.34 -11.69
N ILE A 733 29.01 6.06 -11.86
CA ILE A 733 29.75 5.02 -12.59
C ILE A 733 28.70 3.94 -12.93
N ARG A 734 28.46 3.40 -14.14
CA ARG A 734 29.04 3.46 -15.48
C ARG A 734 27.97 2.94 -16.45
N HIS A 735 28.01 3.44 -17.68
CA HIS A 735 27.28 2.93 -18.85
C HIS A 735 27.29 1.40 -18.95
N ALA A 736 26.11 0.78 -18.99
CA ALA A 736 25.95 -0.53 -19.57
C ALA A 736 25.90 -0.36 -21.10
N ARG A 737 27.05 -0.55 -21.75
CA ARG A 737 27.07 -1.00 -23.14
C ARG A 737 26.52 -2.42 -23.16
N SER A 738 25.34 -2.65 -23.73
CA SER A 738 25.07 -3.91 -24.41
C SER A 738 24.91 -3.62 -25.90
N ARG A 739 26.01 -3.78 -26.64
CA ARG A 739 25.90 -4.19 -28.04
C ARG A 739 25.28 -5.58 -28.01
N LEU A 740 24.01 -5.70 -28.35
CA LEU A 740 23.43 -6.95 -28.79
C LEU A 740 24.10 -7.29 -30.13
N GLN A 741 25.06 -8.20 -30.12
CA GLN A 741 25.59 -8.82 -31.34
C GLN A 741 24.96 -10.19 -31.49
N MET A 742 23.92 -10.27 -32.33
CA MET A 742 23.60 -11.41 -33.19
C MET A 742 22.96 -10.83 -34.48
N PRO A 743 23.36 -11.27 -35.68
CA PRO A 743 22.81 -10.73 -36.92
C PRO A 743 21.34 -11.15 -37.06
N MET A 744 20.46 -10.16 -37.11
CA MET A 744 19.01 -10.28 -37.34
C MET A 744 18.72 -10.59 -38.82
N ILE A 745 19.10 -11.78 -39.28
CA ILE A 745 18.67 -12.31 -40.59
C ILE A 745 17.68 -13.45 -40.32
N PRO A 746 16.41 -13.34 -40.75
CA PRO A 746 15.42 -14.43 -40.64
C PRO A 746 15.93 -15.74 -41.27
N ARG A 747 15.69 -16.87 -40.61
CA ARG A 747 16.08 -18.22 -41.10
C ARG A 747 15.52 -18.55 -42.49
N SER A 748 14.45 -17.89 -42.92
CA SER A 748 13.84 -18.03 -44.24
C SER A 748 14.65 -17.40 -45.39
N LEU A 749 15.71 -16.63 -45.09
CA LEU A 749 16.50 -15.87 -46.07
C LEU A 749 18.00 -16.26 -46.08
N GLN A 750 18.39 -17.35 -45.42
CA GLN A 750 19.78 -17.81 -45.43
C GLN A 750 20.05 -18.76 -46.61
N VAL A 751 20.80 -18.29 -47.60
CA VAL A 751 21.45 -19.16 -48.60
C VAL A 751 22.60 -19.90 -47.91
N LYS A 752 22.56 -21.24 -47.97
CA LYS A 752 23.54 -22.14 -47.35
C LYS A 752 24.95 -21.89 -47.89
N SER A 753 25.91 -21.79 -46.97
CA SER A 753 27.30 -22.19 -47.23
C SER A 753 27.77 -23.07 -46.07
N ASP A 754 28.19 -24.29 -46.40
CA ASP A 754 28.67 -25.31 -45.47
C ASP A 754 30.11 -25.02 -45.01
N ALA A 755 30.40 -25.22 -43.71
CA ALA A 755 31.66 -25.83 -43.21
C ALA A 755 31.67 -26.07 -41.68
N SER A 756 31.62 -27.36 -41.31
CA SER A 756 32.37 -28.12 -40.27
C SER A 756 32.59 -27.63 -38.82
N ASN A 757 31.99 -28.40 -37.90
CA ASN A 757 32.48 -29.07 -36.65
C ASN A 757 33.55 -28.45 -35.73
N GLY A 758 33.29 -28.52 -34.41
CA GLY A 758 34.33 -28.72 -33.39
C GLY A 758 34.00 -28.36 -31.93
N ASP A 759 33.49 -29.34 -31.18
CA ASP A 759 33.63 -29.63 -29.74
C ASP A 759 33.17 -28.67 -28.61
N ALA A 760 32.32 -29.26 -27.76
CA ALA A 760 31.95 -28.80 -26.43
C ALA A 760 32.80 -29.52 -25.35
N LYS A 761 33.33 -28.75 -24.38
CA LYS A 761 33.33 -29.03 -22.93
C LYS A 761 34.16 -27.98 -22.16
N SER A 762 33.51 -27.19 -21.31
CA SER A 762 33.69 -27.23 -19.84
C SER A 762 33.09 -25.98 -19.20
N ALA A 763 32.18 -26.24 -18.25
CA ALA A 763 31.61 -25.24 -17.37
C ALA A 763 32.64 -24.80 -16.32
N GLN A 764 32.67 -23.51 -16.01
CA GLN A 764 33.01 -23.06 -14.66
C GLN A 764 31.99 -22.02 -14.18
N SER A 765 31.44 -22.36 -13.03
CA SER A 765 30.37 -21.75 -12.26
C SER A 765 30.68 -20.29 -11.88
N LYS A 766 29.70 -19.40 -12.09
CA LYS A 766 29.56 -18.19 -11.27
C LYS A 766 28.66 -18.54 -10.08
N SER A 767 29.12 -18.13 -8.90
CA SER A 767 28.56 -18.54 -7.61
C SER A 767 27.25 -17.83 -7.27
N ASN A 768 26.56 -18.37 -6.27
CA ASN A 768 25.30 -17.87 -5.73
C ASN A 768 25.31 -16.38 -5.29
N ASP A 769 26.49 -15.74 -5.15
CA ASP A 769 26.60 -14.30 -4.85
C ASP A 769 26.35 -13.37 -6.05
N ASP A 770 26.57 -13.84 -7.28
CA ASP A 770 26.22 -13.06 -8.49
C ASP A 770 24.71 -13.07 -8.76
N PHE A 771 24.01 -14.14 -8.35
CA PHE A 771 22.54 -14.25 -8.40
C PHE A 771 21.84 -13.47 -7.27
N ARG A 772 22.44 -13.38 -6.08
CA ARG A 772 21.80 -12.72 -4.93
C ARG A 772 21.71 -11.20 -5.05
N ARG A 773 22.60 -10.56 -5.82
CA ARG A 773 22.52 -9.12 -6.14
C ARG A 773 21.44 -8.77 -7.16
N MET A 774 20.86 -9.76 -7.82
CA MET A 774 19.85 -9.57 -8.87
C MET A 774 18.41 -9.65 -8.37
N LEU A 775 18.16 -10.30 -7.22
CA LEU A 775 16.79 -10.59 -6.77
C LEU A 775 16.32 -9.78 -5.57
N PHE A 776 17.20 -9.35 -4.64
CA PHE A 776 16.77 -8.57 -3.48
C PHE A 776 17.92 -7.72 -2.94
N ASN A 777 17.78 -6.39 -3.02
CA ASN A 777 17.97 -5.48 -1.87
C ASN A 777 17.86 -4.01 -2.31
N LYS A 778 16.65 -3.60 -2.67
CA LYS A 778 15.80 -2.93 -1.69
C LYS A 778 14.47 -3.66 -1.60
#